data_AF-A0A3Q3KP48-F1
#
_entry.id   AF-A0A3Q3KP48-F1
#
_cell.length_a   1.000
_cell.length_b   1.000
_cell.length_c   1.000
_cell.angle_alpha   90.00
_cell.angle_beta   90.00
_cell.angle_gamma   90.00
#
_symmetry.space_group_name_H-M   'P 1'
#
loop_
_entity.id
_entity.type
_entity.pdbx_description
1 polymer ?
#
loop_
_entity_poly.entity_id
_entity_poly.type
_entity_poly.pdbx_seq_one_letter_code
_entity_poly.pdbx_strand_id
1 'polypeptide(L)'
;MLFYFRSVHPCGCQSSTSWISLTLLCSMLCMWTRGDCWSYYYSDTTMNWQKARDWCQKHYTDMVAIQNQEEIQHLNSWLPKKDTYYWIGIRKVNEIWTWVGTNKALTAEATNWAQGEPNNGKNGYYPGENEDCVEMYVQRARQAGKWNDERCEKNKTALCYTAACKNDSCHHGECVETINSHKCVCFEGFYGEKCEQAITCNKEELTAPDKGSVNCTHMYGDFSYNTSCEYSCEKGYQLSMSRPLRCTPPKKWSEQPPSCELIQCQELPPPEKGSMKCSDPLGPSSYQSTCVFSCDEGHVLIGSSSNTLQCEASGSWNASQPFCVAVQCPALQDLENVVISCGDHAEMMFSYGNTCSFSCAPGYRLVGPSGVTCTSAAEWSERMPHCEAITCRSPEGEAHLISQCSRSLNDLRPDSTCSFSCETGFELQGAHTTQCSEDGQWSAAIPACKEIRCPAPQISTGVQISCNPSLSIPFSTGTPYPFGMVCTFSCDEGYELQGALNMECAHPGQWTSTPPTCTVVTCPLLEAPENGHINCSNHEPGNSVQCSFICNDDYVLDGHELLTCDRNGNWTGERPSCQASPSQSIVVASSVAGGATLLSSLSLALWILKRLKRKATKFELNSSSDIDAPAEVYKSSTDSLI
;
A
#
# COMPACT_ATOMS: atom_id res chain seq x y z
N MET A 1 111.54 -56.34 23.23
CA MET A 1 111.31 -56.84 21.86
C MET A 1 110.85 -55.64 21.05
N LEU A 2 111.60 -55.21 20.04
CA LEU A 2 111.36 -53.97 19.29
C LEU A 2 111.04 -54.31 17.83
N PHE A 3 109.87 -53.90 17.35
CA PHE A 3 109.51 -54.00 15.93
C PHE A 3 109.61 -52.62 15.27
N TYR A 4 110.41 -52.54 14.20
CA TYR A 4 110.50 -51.38 13.34
C TYR A 4 109.23 -51.27 12.47
N PHE A 5 108.58 -50.10 12.48
CA PHE A 5 107.79 -49.68 11.33
C PHE A 5 108.69 -48.90 10.36
N ARG A 6 108.62 -49.24 9.08
CA ARG A 6 109.49 -48.69 8.03
C ARG A 6 108.64 -48.17 6.86
N SER A 7 108.03 -47.00 7.05
CA SER A 7 107.29 -46.33 5.99
C SER A 7 108.22 -45.95 4.83
N VAL A 8 107.80 -46.26 3.60
CA VAL A 8 108.52 -45.90 2.38
C VAL A 8 107.67 -44.90 1.59
N HIS A 9 108.25 -43.75 1.25
CA HIS A 9 107.71 -42.77 0.32
C HIS A 9 108.82 -42.41 -0.69
N PRO A 10 108.60 -42.62 -2.00
CA PRO A 10 109.53 -42.18 -3.03
C PRO A 10 109.15 -40.80 -3.62
N CYS A 11 110.16 -40.12 -4.14
CA CYS A 11 110.08 -38.89 -4.95
C CYS A 11 109.61 -37.60 -4.24
N GLY A 12 110.30 -36.51 -4.58
CA GLY A 12 109.96 -35.14 -4.23
C GLY A 12 110.61 -34.17 -5.23
N CYS A 13 110.38 -32.87 -5.07
CA CYS A 13 111.06 -31.83 -5.86
C CYS A 13 111.78 -30.84 -4.95
N GLN A 14 112.87 -30.26 -5.45
CA GLN A 14 113.72 -29.33 -4.68
C GLN A 14 113.14 -27.92 -4.68
N SER A 15 113.27 -27.23 -3.53
CA SER A 15 113.50 -25.79 -3.48
C SER A 15 114.35 -25.45 -2.25
N SER A 16 115.02 -24.30 -2.27
CA SER A 16 116.12 -23.98 -1.36
C SER A 16 115.71 -23.04 -0.22
N THR A 17 116.33 -23.24 0.96
CA THR A 17 116.43 -22.29 2.10
C THR A 17 115.10 -21.84 2.77
N SER A 18 115.03 -21.51 4.06
CA SER A 18 116.05 -21.46 5.12
C SER A 18 115.50 -22.04 6.44
N TRP A 19 116.35 -22.22 7.45
CA TRP A 19 115.99 -22.80 8.75
C TRP A 19 115.41 -21.78 9.77
N ILE A 20 114.90 -22.32 10.88
CA ILE A 20 114.42 -21.62 12.10
C ILE A 20 113.00 -21.02 12.00
N SER A 21 111.99 -21.89 12.19
CA SER A 21 110.69 -21.59 12.88
C SER A 21 109.73 -22.81 12.97
N LEU A 22 110.14 -24.01 12.52
CA LEU A 22 109.20 -25.14 12.32
C LEU A 22 108.86 -25.98 13.56
N THR A 23 109.42 -25.69 14.74
CA THR A 23 109.22 -26.51 15.96
C THR A 23 107.91 -26.25 16.72
N LEU A 24 107.20 -25.15 16.44
CA LEU A 24 105.91 -24.81 17.08
C LEU A 24 104.67 -25.09 16.21
N LEU A 25 104.83 -25.22 14.89
CA LEU A 25 103.74 -25.63 13.98
C LEU A 25 103.53 -27.16 13.98
N CYS A 26 104.61 -27.94 14.12
CA CYS A 26 104.54 -29.40 14.06
C CYS A 26 103.68 -30.00 15.19
N SER A 27 103.72 -29.43 16.40
CA SER A 27 102.92 -29.88 17.54
C SER A 27 101.42 -29.57 17.41
N MET A 28 101.03 -28.47 16.75
CA MET A 28 99.62 -28.13 16.54
C MET A 28 98.98 -28.97 15.42
N LEU A 29 99.75 -29.44 14.44
CA LEU A 29 99.26 -30.33 13.38
C LEU A 29 99.07 -31.79 13.85
N CYS A 30 99.54 -32.17 15.03
CA CYS A 30 99.34 -33.52 15.60
C CYS A 30 98.10 -33.65 16.51
N MET A 31 97.22 -32.64 16.56
CA MET A 31 95.90 -32.73 17.19
C MET A 31 94.78 -32.94 16.15
N TRP A 32 95.10 -33.51 14.98
CA TRP A 32 94.08 -34.08 14.10
C TRP A 32 93.31 -35.16 14.87
N THR A 33 92.01 -34.97 14.99
CA THR A 33 91.11 -35.98 15.58
C THR A 33 91.20 -37.28 14.79
N ARG A 34 90.88 -38.41 15.43
CA ARG A 34 90.62 -39.67 14.71
C ARG A 34 89.33 -39.53 13.89
N GLY A 35 89.47 -38.92 12.72
CA GLY A 35 88.62 -39.24 11.58
C GLY A 35 88.95 -40.67 11.20
N ASP A 36 88.11 -41.62 11.59
CA ASP A 36 88.28 -43.03 11.25
C ASP A 36 87.95 -43.19 9.75
N CYS A 37 88.98 -43.02 8.92
CA CYS A 37 88.92 -43.19 7.47
C CYS A 37 88.31 -44.54 7.08
N TRP A 38 87.69 -44.62 5.89
CA TRP A 38 87.23 -45.89 5.32
C TRP A 38 88.45 -46.78 5.04
N SER A 39 88.77 -47.65 5.99
CA SER A 39 90.07 -48.31 6.10
C SER A 39 89.90 -49.81 5.96
N TYR A 40 90.69 -50.40 5.05
CA TYR A 40 90.69 -51.83 4.80
C TYR A 40 91.65 -52.55 5.74
N TYR A 41 91.24 -53.73 6.19
CA TYR A 41 92.03 -54.60 7.05
C TYR A 41 91.92 -56.04 6.57
N TYR A 42 92.95 -56.84 6.78
CA TYR A 42 92.92 -58.26 6.43
C TYR A 42 93.48 -59.13 7.56
N SER A 43 93.06 -60.40 7.60
CA SER A 43 93.53 -61.35 8.61
C SER A 43 94.90 -61.93 8.27
N ASP A 44 95.75 -62.12 9.29
CA ASP A 44 97.01 -62.84 9.14
C ASP A 44 96.80 -64.36 8.92
N THR A 45 95.72 -64.90 9.48
CA THR A 45 95.31 -66.31 9.34
C THR A 45 94.18 -66.47 8.33
N THR A 46 94.07 -67.65 7.71
CA THR A 46 92.96 -67.98 6.80
C THR A 46 91.81 -68.67 7.53
N MET A 47 90.58 -68.44 7.08
CA MET A 47 89.36 -68.98 7.70
C MET A 47 88.20 -69.09 6.71
N ASN A 48 87.17 -69.86 7.05
CA ASN A 48 85.96 -70.02 6.24
C ASN A 48 85.10 -68.74 6.25
N TRP A 49 84.21 -68.57 5.28
CA TRP A 49 83.53 -67.29 5.04
C TRP A 49 82.74 -66.79 6.27
N GLN A 50 82.05 -67.70 6.99
CA GLN A 50 81.32 -67.29 8.19
C GLN A 50 82.25 -66.78 9.29
N LYS A 51 83.37 -67.49 9.56
CA LYS A 51 84.37 -67.02 10.53
C LYS A 51 85.06 -65.73 10.07
N ALA A 52 85.24 -65.54 8.77
CA ALA A 52 85.74 -64.28 8.22
C ALA A 52 84.79 -63.12 8.53
N ARG A 53 83.47 -63.34 8.40
CA ARG A 53 82.46 -62.37 8.84
C ARG A 53 82.51 -62.10 10.33
N ASP A 54 82.43 -63.16 11.15
CA ASP A 54 82.42 -63.07 12.61
C ASP A 54 83.68 -62.35 13.13
N TRP A 55 84.83 -62.55 12.48
CA TRP A 55 86.08 -61.85 12.77
C TRP A 55 86.04 -60.38 12.36
N CYS A 56 85.56 -60.07 11.14
CA CYS A 56 85.45 -58.68 10.69
C CYS A 56 84.48 -57.87 11.55
N GLN A 57 83.31 -58.40 11.90
CA GLN A 57 82.32 -57.73 12.77
C GLN A 57 82.81 -57.57 14.23
N LYS A 58 83.74 -58.41 14.68
CA LYS A 58 84.33 -58.33 16.02
C LYS A 58 85.45 -57.30 16.15
N HIS A 59 86.15 -57.01 15.05
CA HIS A 59 87.36 -56.19 15.06
C HIS A 59 87.24 -54.88 14.26
N TYR A 60 86.28 -54.79 13.34
CA TYR A 60 86.03 -53.69 12.40
C TYR A 60 84.50 -53.53 12.21
N THR A 61 84.02 -53.02 11.07
CA THR A 61 82.57 -52.89 10.79
C THR A 61 81.98 -54.21 10.27
N ASP A 62 82.42 -54.70 9.10
CA ASP A 62 82.05 -56.01 8.54
C ASP A 62 83.08 -56.39 7.45
N MET A 63 82.86 -57.47 6.71
CA MET A 63 83.60 -57.77 5.49
C MET A 63 83.34 -56.72 4.40
N VAL A 64 84.36 -56.41 3.60
CA VAL A 64 84.35 -55.33 2.59
C VAL A 64 83.13 -55.40 1.66
N ALA A 65 82.43 -54.27 1.58
CA ALA A 65 81.36 -54.00 0.63
C ALA A 65 81.85 -53.05 -0.47
N ILE A 66 82.17 -53.59 -1.65
CA ILE A 66 82.83 -52.84 -2.73
C ILE A 66 81.79 -52.01 -3.51
N GLN A 67 82.06 -50.72 -3.66
CA GLN A 67 81.08 -49.74 -4.12
C GLN A 67 81.25 -49.36 -5.59
N ASN A 68 82.48 -49.39 -6.13
CA ASN A 68 82.79 -48.98 -7.51
C ASN A 68 84.11 -49.58 -8.04
N GLN A 69 84.38 -49.36 -9.33
CA GLN A 69 85.57 -49.85 -10.03
C GLN A 69 86.91 -49.18 -9.60
N GLU A 70 86.89 -48.01 -8.96
CA GLU A 70 88.11 -47.37 -8.43
C GLU A 70 88.57 -48.05 -7.13
N GLU A 71 87.62 -48.38 -6.25
CA GLU A 71 87.86 -49.18 -5.04
C GLU A 71 88.45 -50.55 -5.38
N ILE A 72 87.96 -51.22 -6.44
CA ILE A 72 88.53 -52.47 -6.93
C ILE A 72 90.01 -52.33 -7.31
N GLN A 73 90.35 -51.26 -8.02
CA GLN A 73 91.73 -50.97 -8.45
C GLN A 73 92.63 -50.64 -7.24
N HIS A 74 92.12 -49.87 -6.30
CA HIS A 74 92.78 -49.59 -5.02
C HIS A 74 93.05 -50.88 -4.25
N LEU A 75 92.03 -51.70 -3.96
CA LEU A 75 92.16 -52.96 -3.23
C LEU A 75 93.14 -53.93 -3.91
N ASN A 76 93.04 -54.10 -5.23
CA ASN A 76 93.93 -55.00 -5.97
C ASN A 76 95.38 -54.49 -6.05
N SER A 77 95.63 -53.17 -5.96
CA SER A 77 96.99 -52.62 -5.91
C SER A 77 97.58 -52.64 -4.49
N TRP A 78 96.77 -52.36 -3.47
CA TRP A 78 97.19 -52.24 -2.07
C TRP A 78 97.35 -53.60 -1.36
N LEU A 79 96.45 -54.56 -1.60
CA LEU A 79 96.50 -55.84 -0.92
C LEU A 79 97.70 -56.69 -1.37
N PRO A 80 98.47 -57.28 -0.44
CA PRO A 80 99.53 -58.20 -0.82
C PRO A 80 98.94 -59.47 -1.42
N LYS A 81 99.57 -60.01 -2.46
CA LYS A 81 99.20 -61.30 -3.04
C LYS A 81 99.19 -62.42 -1.98
N LYS A 82 98.13 -63.24 -1.97
CA LYS A 82 97.97 -64.45 -1.12
C LYS A 82 97.54 -65.61 -2.01
N ASP A 83 98.10 -66.80 -1.82
CA ASP A 83 97.80 -67.97 -2.66
C ASP A 83 96.41 -68.57 -2.39
N THR A 84 95.79 -68.22 -1.26
CA THR A 84 94.41 -68.57 -0.87
C THR A 84 93.38 -67.49 -1.20
N TYR A 85 93.80 -66.37 -1.79
CA TYR A 85 92.97 -65.18 -2.05
C TYR A 85 92.24 -64.61 -0.82
N TYR A 86 91.29 -63.71 -1.05
CA TYR A 86 90.58 -62.94 -0.02
C TYR A 86 89.07 -63.17 -0.12
N TRP A 87 88.40 -63.40 1.01
CA TRP A 87 86.94 -63.34 1.11
C TRP A 87 86.45 -61.90 1.09
N ILE A 88 85.42 -61.61 0.29
CA ILE A 88 84.72 -60.32 0.28
C ILE A 88 83.27 -60.44 0.79
N GLY A 89 82.71 -59.32 1.22
CA GLY A 89 81.45 -59.25 1.98
C GLY A 89 80.18 -59.37 1.14
N ILE A 90 80.10 -60.29 0.19
CA ILE A 90 78.96 -60.46 -0.71
C ILE A 90 78.48 -61.92 -0.70
N ARG A 91 77.16 -62.12 -0.68
CA ARG A 91 76.50 -63.43 -0.84
C ARG A 91 75.28 -63.36 -1.74
N LYS A 92 74.85 -64.51 -2.24
CA LYS A 92 73.62 -64.65 -3.03
C LYS A 92 72.42 -64.82 -2.09
N VAL A 93 71.54 -63.82 -2.03
CA VAL A 93 70.35 -63.81 -1.16
C VAL A 93 69.12 -63.63 -2.04
N ASN A 94 68.19 -64.59 -2.01
CA ASN A 94 66.99 -64.61 -2.86
C ASN A 94 67.32 -64.37 -4.36
N GLU A 95 68.31 -65.10 -4.88
CA GLU A 95 68.92 -64.94 -6.21
C GLU A 95 69.65 -63.61 -6.50
N ILE A 96 69.67 -62.65 -5.57
CA ILE A 96 70.34 -61.35 -5.73
C ILE A 96 71.66 -61.33 -4.97
N TRP A 97 72.76 -61.03 -5.66
CA TRP A 97 74.06 -60.77 -5.04
C TRP A 97 73.98 -59.49 -4.18
N THR A 98 74.23 -59.63 -2.89
CA THR A 98 73.94 -58.61 -1.86
C THR A 98 75.15 -58.43 -0.94
N TRP A 99 75.56 -57.19 -0.70
CA TRP A 99 76.64 -56.85 0.21
C TRP A 99 76.19 -56.98 1.66
N VAL A 100 76.77 -57.93 2.39
CA VAL A 100 76.29 -58.34 3.72
C VAL A 100 76.55 -57.28 4.79
N GLY A 101 77.58 -56.45 4.64
CA GLY A 101 77.93 -55.37 5.57
C GLY A 101 77.07 -54.10 5.43
N THR A 102 76.38 -53.92 4.29
CA THR A 102 75.56 -52.72 4.02
C THR A 102 74.10 -53.05 3.66
N ASN A 103 73.76 -54.33 3.48
CA ASN A 103 72.50 -54.83 2.93
C ASN A 103 72.08 -54.21 1.58
N LYS A 104 73.01 -53.56 0.85
CA LYS A 104 72.76 -53.04 -0.50
C LYS A 104 72.99 -54.14 -1.54
N ALA A 105 72.13 -54.22 -2.55
CA ALA A 105 72.34 -55.11 -3.70
C ALA A 105 73.58 -54.70 -4.51
N LEU A 106 74.17 -55.66 -5.24
CA LEU A 106 75.31 -55.39 -6.11
C LEU A 106 74.93 -54.44 -7.26
N THR A 107 75.64 -53.32 -7.37
CA THR A 107 75.47 -52.36 -8.47
C THR A 107 76.24 -52.80 -9.72
N ALA A 108 75.77 -52.39 -10.89
CA ALA A 108 76.50 -52.61 -12.15
C ALA A 108 77.90 -51.96 -12.12
N GLU A 109 78.03 -50.79 -11.46
CA GLU A 109 79.28 -50.02 -11.31
C GLU A 109 80.34 -50.71 -10.43
N ALA A 110 79.93 -51.59 -9.52
CA ALA A 110 80.82 -52.42 -8.72
C ALA A 110 81.06 -53.82 -9.33
N THR A 111 80.23 -54.26 -10.28
CA THR A 111 80.20 -55.67 -10.73
C THR A 111 81.49 -56.09 -11.43
N ASN A 112 82.28 -56.96 -10.80
CA ASN A 112 83.62 -57.30 -11.27
C ASN A 112 83.95 -58.80 -11.26
N TRP A 113 83.03 -59.63 -11.76
CA TRP A 113 83.25 -61.07 -11.96
C TRP A 113 84.39 -61.40 -12.93
N ALA A 114 84.98 -62.58 -12.72
CA ALA A 114 85.94 -63.23 -13.61
C ALA A 114 85.25 -63.84 -14.85
N GLN A 115 86.04 -64.21 -15.86
CA GLN A 115 85.51 -64.77 -17.10
C GLN A 115 85.00 -66.20 -16.89
N GLY A 116 83.68 -66.36 -16.89
CA GLY A 116 82.99 -67.63 -16.59
C GLY A 116 82.16 -67.56 -15.31
N GLU A 117 82.39 -66.56 -14.47
CA GLU A 117 81.79 -66.42 -13.15
C GLU A 117 80.64 -65.40 -13.15
N PRO A 118 79.63 -65.52 -12.25
CA PRO A 118 79.50 -66.57 -11.25
C PRO A 118 78.98 -67.90 -11.83
N ASN A 119 79.64 -69.02 -11.53
CA ASN A 119 79.34 -70.34 -12.11
C ASN A 119 78.45 -71.23 -11.22
N ASN A 120 78.37 -70.95 -9.91
CA ASN A 120 77.59 -71.70 -8.92
C ASN A 120 77.92 -73.21 -8.90
N GLY A 121 79.21 -73.59 -8.89
CA GLY A 121 79.68 -74.99 -8.84
C GLY A 121 79.60 -75.79 -10.15
N LYS A 122 79.17 -75.17 -11.26
CA LYS A 122 78.85 -75.85 -12.53
C LYS A 122 80.05 -76.19 -13.40
N ASN A 123 81.27 -75.93 -12.95
CA ASN A 123 82.54 -76.27 -13.61
C ASN A 123 82.88 -77.79 -13.68
N GLY A 124 81.87 -78.67 -13.61
CA GLY A 124 81.95 -80.08 -14.01
C GLY A 124 82.68 -81.06 -13.08
N TYR A 125 83.39 -80.58 -12.06
CA TYR A 125 84.23 -81.42 -11.19
C TYR A 125 83.58 -81.85 -9.85
N TYR A 126 82.61 -81.08 -9.35
CA TYR A 126 81.92 -81.33 -8.06
C TYR A 126 80.41 -80.99 -8.15
N PRO A 127 79.58 -81.83 -8.78
CA PRO A 127 78.15 -81.54 -8.96
C PRO A 127 77.37 -81.72 -7.64
N GLY A 128 77.01 -80.62 -6.99
CA GLY A 128 76.05 -80.61 -5.87
C GLY A 128 76.31 -79.61 -4.73
N GLU A 129 77.49 -78.98 -4.69
CA GLU A 129 77.82 -77.98 -3.67
C GLU A 129 77.50 -76.57 -4.18
N ASN A 130 76.89 -75.73 -3.34
CA ASN A 130 76.44 -74.39 -3.72
C ASN A 130 77.54 -73.35 -3.46
N GLU A 131 77.85 -72.54 -4.46
CA GLU A 131 78.88 -71.51 -4.37
C GLU A 131 78.20 -70.13 -4.22
N ASP A 132 77.85 -69.74 -2.99
CA ASP A 132 77.21 -68.45 -2.71
C ASP A 132 78.06 -67.49 -1.86
N CYS A 133 79.31 -67.85 -1.56
CA CYS A 133 80.33 -66.98 -0.99
C CYS A 133 81.33 -66.57 -2.08
N VAL A 134 81.98 -65.40 -1.97
CA VAL A 134 82.77 -64.82 -3.08
C VAL A 134 84.16 -64.38 -2.66
N GLU A 135 85.16 -64.77 -3.46
CA GLU A 135 86.56 -64.38 -3.31
C GLU A 135 87.02 -63.34 -4.34
N MET A 136 88.12 -62.65 -4.04
CA MET A 136 88.75 -61.66 -4.93
C MET A 136 90.19 -62.03 -5.30
N TYR A 137 90.48 -62.07 -6.61
CA TYR A 137 91.77 -62.45 -7.20
C TYR A 137 92.83 -61.32 -7.15
N VAL A 138 93.25 -60.94 -5.94
CA VAL A 138 94.31 -59.95 -5.71
C VAL A 138 95.62 -60.32 -6.42
N GLN A 139 96.15 -59.40 -7.24
CA GLN A 139 97.46 -59.48 -7.91
C GLN A 139 97.70 -60.79 -8.71
N ARG A 140 96.62 -61.36 -9.28
CA ARG A 140 96.68 -62.56 -10.12
C ARG A 140 97.22 -62.25 -11.52
N ALA A 141 98.11 -63.11 -12.05
CA ALA A 141 98.79 -62.89 -13.34
C ALA A 141 97.87 -62.85 -14.57
N ARG A 142 96.61 -63.29 -14.42
CA ARG A 142 95.49 -63.03 -15.33
C ARG A 142 94.27 -62.71 -14.47
N GLN A 143 93.41 -61.81 -14.94
CA GLN A 143 92.16 -61.43 -14.26
C GLN A 143 92.38 -60.93 -12.81
N ALA A 144 93.37 -60.06 -12.61
CA ALA A 144 93.61 -59.40 -11.33
C ALA A 144 92.38 -58.58 -10.87
N GLY A 145 92.12 -58.59 -9.56
CA GLY A 145 90.98 -57.90 -8.93
C GLY A 145 89.61 -58.52 -9.22
N LYS A 146 89.49 -59.43 -10.19
CA LYS A 146 88.23 -60.10 -10.53
C LYS A 146 87.74 -61.03 -9.42
N TRP A 147 86.43 -61.29 -9.40
CA TRP A 147 85.78 -62.10 -8.38
C TRP A 147 85.35 -63.47 -8.88
N ASN A 148 85.21 -64.41 -7.95
CA ASN A 148 84.78 -65.78 -8.18
C ASN A 148 83.84 -66.22 -7.06
N ASP A 149 82.72 -66.85 -7.40
CA ASP A 149 81.90 -67.56 -6.42
C ASP A 149 82.54 -68.91 -6.09
N GLU A 150 82.50 -69.29 -4.82
CA GLU A 150 83.24 -70.44 -4.29
C GLU A 150 82.61 -70.91 -2.97
N ARG A 151 82.91 -72.16 -2.60
CA ARG A 151 82.36 -72.81 -1.40
C ARG A 151 82.78 -72.11 -0.12
N CYS A 152 81.79 -71.74 0.68
CA CYS A 152 81.95 -70.97 1.93
C CYS A 152 82.89 -71.64 2.95
N GLU A 153 83.08 -72.97 2.88
CA GLU A 153 83.92 -73.79 3.75
C GLU A 153 85.42 -73.57 3.56
N LYS A 154 85.85 -72.96 2.44
CA LYS A 154 87.27 -72.78 2.11
C LYS A 154 87.95 -71.77 3.03
N ASN A 155 89.15 -72.09 3.49
CA ASN A 155 89.94 -71.15 4.29
C ASN A 155 90.68 -70.14 3.38
N LYS A 156 90.23 -68.88 3.40
CA LYS A 156 90.86 -67.75 2.68
C LYS A 156 91.15 -66.61 3.64
N THR A 157 91.86 -65.56 3.22
CA THR A 157 92.10 -64.38 4.07
C THR A 157 90.81 -63.57 4.20
N ALA A 158 90.40 -63.19 5.41
CA ALA A 158 89.27 -62.29 5.61
C ALA A 158 89.66 -60.87 5.18
N LEU A 159 88.77 -60.16 4.47
CA LEU A 159 88.95 -58.75 4.12
C LEU A 159 87.81 -57.92 4.73
N CYS A 160 88.17 -57.00 5.63
CA CYS A 160 87.27 -56.18 6.43
C CYS A 160 87.40 -54.70 6.10
N TYR A 161 86.40 -53.90 6.47
CA TYR A 161 86.47 -52.44 6.45
C TYR A 161 86.02 -51.84 7.79
N THR A 162 86.42 -50.60 8.06
CA THR A 162 85.75 -49.70 8.99
C THR A 162 84.99 -48.63 8.21
N ALA A 163 83.70 -48.42 8.52
CA ALA A 163 82.90 -47.33 7.96
C ALA A 163 83.44 -45.95 8.39
N ALA A 164 83.45 -44.97 7.48
CA ALA A 164 83.76 -43.58 7.82
C ALA A 164 82.50 -42.74 8.04
N CYS A 165 81.37 -43.15 7.46
CA CYS A 165 80.07 -42.56 7.72
C CYS A 165 79.57 -42.95 9.12
N LYS A 166 79.44 -41.94 9.97
CA LYS A 166 78.83 -42.01 11.31
C LYS A 166 77.53 -41.22 11.32
N ASN A 167 76.69 -41.42 12.34
CA ASN A 167 75.39 -40.75 12.45
C ASN A 167 75.51 -39.22 12.67
N ASP A 168 76.72 -38.72 12.89
CA ASP A 168 77.12 -37.31 13.03
C ASP A 168 78.09 -36.83 11.93
N SER A 169 78.28 -37.62 10.86
CA SER A 169 79.11 -37.23 9.71
C SER A 169 78.52 -36.04 8.95
N CYS A 170 77.20 -36.07 8.72
CA CYS A 170 76.45 -35.06 7.95
C CYS A 170 75.24 -34.60 8.77
N HIS A 171 74.98 -33.29 8.82
CA HIS A 171 73.86 -32.72 9.58
C HIS A 171 72.56 -32.74 8.77
N HIS A 172 72.58 -32.17 7.56
CA HIS A 172 71.42 -32.06 6.66
C HIS A 172 71.75 -32.61 5.28
N GLY A 173 72.16 -33.88 5.22
CA GLY A 173 72.53 -34.56 3.97
C GLY A 173 72.78 -36.06 4.15
N GLU A 174 72.81 -36.79 3.04
CA GLU A 174 73.20 -38.20 3.04
C GLU A 174 74.73 -38.34 3.11
N CYS A 175 75.22 -39.22 4.00
CA CYS A 175 76.63 -39.56 4.06
C CYS A 175 76.96 -40.63 3.01
N VAL A 176 77.92 -40.33 2.13
CA VAL A 176 78.41 -41.22 1.08
C VAL A 176 79.87 -41.53 1.35
N GLU A 177 80.16 -42.80 1.59
CA GLU A 177 81.52 -43.32 1.81
C GLU A 177 82.42 -43.05 0.58
N THR A 178 83.72 -42.83 0.81
CA THR A 178 84.72 -42.65 -0.26
C THR A 178 86.02 -43.35 0.11
N ILE A 179 86.96 -43.53 -0.84
CA ILE A 179 88.21 -44.24 -0.57
C ILE A 179 89.03 -43.50 0.50
N ASN A 180 89.17 -44.11 1.69
CA ASN A 180 89.76 -43.54 2.90
C ASN A 180 89.04 -42.31 3.51
N SER A 181 87.76 -42.04 3.18
CA SER A 181 87.00 -40.92 3.77
C SER A 181 85.48 -41.09 3.60
N HIS A 182 84.71 -40.02 3.81
CA HIS A 182 83.34 -39.86 3.35
C HIS A 182 83.14 -38.48 2.73
N LYS A 183 81.98 -38.25 2.11
CA LYS A 183 81.48 -36.94 1.67
C LYS A 183 80.00 -36.82 2.01
N CYS A 184 79.52 -35.60 2.25
CA CYS A 184 78.10 -35.35 2.45
C CYS A 184 77.42 -34.86 1.15
N VAL A 185 76.26 -35.41 0.84
CA VAL A 185 75.37 -34.94 -0.25
C VAL A 185 74.22 -34.20 0.40
N CYS A 186 74.27 -32.87 0.35
CA CYS A 186 73.35 -32.03 1.11
C CYS A 186 71.92 -32.05 0.57
N PHE A 187 70.96 -32.01 1.51
CA PHE A 187 69.57 -31.78 1.18
C PHE A 187 69.36 -30.34 0.69
N GLU A 188 68.25 -30.11 0.00
CA GLU A 188 67.90 -28.81 -0.55
C GLU A 188 67.96 -27.72 0.52
N GLY A 189 68.61 -26.59 0.19
CA GLY A 189 68.80 -25.46 1.11
C GLY A 189 70.01 -25.56 2.05
N PHE A 190 70.78 -26.66 2.03
CA PHE A 190 71.97 -26.83 2.87
C PHE A 190 73.26 -26.98 2.05
N TYR A 191 74.38 -26.56 2.63
CA TYR A 191 75.72 -26.64 2.05
C TYR A 191 76.79 -26.69 3.16
N GLY A 192 78.07 -26.75 2.75
CA GLY A 192 79.20 -27.01 3.65
C GLY A 192 79.70 -28.45 3.54
N GLU A 193 80.86 -28.76 4.09
CA GLU A 193 81.47 -30.10 3.98
C GLU A 193 80.66 -31.18 4.72
N LYS A 194 79.88 -30.78 5.74
CA LYS A 194 78.99 -31.62 6.53
C LYS A 194 77.50 -31.26 6.37
N CYS A 195 77.16 -30.39 5.42
CA CYS A 195 75.81 -29.83 5.27
C CYS A 195 75.34 -29.10 6.55
N GLU A 196 76.28 -28.44 7.22
CA GLU A 196 76.13 -27.72 8.47
C GLU A 196 75.62 -26.28 8.28
N GLN A 197 75.68 -25.74 7.07
CA GLN A 197 75.28 -24.37 6.74
C GLN A 197 73.95 -24.38 5.97
N ALA A 198 72.92 -23.72 6.51
CA ALA A 198 71.73 -23.39 5.74
C ALA A 198 72.00 -22.18 4.84
N ILE A 199 71.39 -22.11 3.66
CA ILE A 199 71.39 -20.87 2.86
C ILE A 199 70.66 -19.75 3.63
N THR A 200 71.13 -18.51 3.49
CA THR A 200 70.50 -17.32 4.08
C THR A 200 70.00 -16.41 2.96
N CYS A 201 68.76 -15.92 3.07
CA CYS A 201 68.21 -14.93 2.14
C CYS A 201 68.42 -13.51 2.67
N ASN A 202 68.42 -12.50 1.80
CA ASN A 202 68.70 -11.14 2.24
C ASN A 202 67.56 -10.58 3.13
N LYS A 203 67.92 -10.02 4.28
CA LYS A 203 66.97 -9.33 5.17
C LYS A 203 66.51 -7.99 4.58
N GLU A 204 67.35 -7.26 3.86
CA GLU A 204 66.95 -5.96 3.28
C GLU A 204 65.86 -6.07 2.20
N GLU A 205 65.63 -7.27 1.65
CA GLU A 205 64.51 -7.56 0.73
C GLU A 205 63.17 -7.72 1.47
N LEU A 206 63.17 -7.84 2.80
CA LEU A 206 61.95 -7.89 3.63
C LEU A 206 61.61 -6.51 4.20
N THR A 207 60.88 -5.72 3.41
CA THR A 207 60.21 -4.51 3.90
C THR A 207 58.85 -4.85 4.53
N ALA A 208 58.48 -4.14 5.58
CA ALA A 208 57.08 -4.07 6.01
C ALA A 208 56.35 -3.08 5.08
N PRO A 209 55.15 -3.40 4.56
CA PRO A 209 54.35 -2.44 3.80
C PRO A 209 53.89 -1.30 4.70
N ASP A 210 53.64 -0.12 4.12
CA ASP A 210 52.85 0.90 4.81
C ASP A 210 51.48 0.30 5.18
N LYS A 211 50.98 0.65 6.37
CA LYS A 211 49.76 0.07 6.93
C LYS A 211 49.77 -1.45 7.08
N GLY A 212 50.95 -2.03 7.35
CA GLY A 212 51.07 -3.43 7.73
C GLY A 212 52.32 -3.79 8.53
N SER A 213 52.49 -5.08 8.77
CA SER A 213 53.59 -5.67 9.52
C SER A 213 53.96 -7.05 8.96
N VAL A 214 55.19 -7.49 9.23
CA VAL A 214 55.71 -8.81 8.85
C VAL A 214 56.24 -9.53 10.09
N ASN A 215 55.93 -10.82 10.20
CA ASN A 215 56.41 -11.71 11.26
C ASN A 215 57.08 -12.95 10.65
N CYS A 216 58.33 -13.23 11.02
CA CYS A 216 59.12 -14.30 10.44
C CYS A 216 59.36 -15.44 11.43
N THR A 217 59.11 -16.67 10.98
CA THR A 217 59.45 -17.90 11.71
C THR A 217 60.72 -18.52 11.13
N HIS A 218 61.73 -18.72 11.98
CA HIS A 218 63.06 -19.19 11.61
C HIS A 218 63.28 -20.63 12.06
N MET A 219 63.65 -21.53 11.13
CA MET A 219 63.80 -22.97 11.41
C MET A 219 65.27 -23.39 11.59
N TYR A 220 66.19 -22.81 10.82
CA TYR A 220 67.62 -23.19 10.78
C TYR A 220 68.54 -21.98 10.97
N GLY A 221 68.06 -20.96 11.69
CA GLY A 221 68.73 -19.68 11.94
C GLY A 221 68.05 -18.48 11.27
N ASP A 222 68.48 -17.28 11.64
CA ASP A 222 67.90 -16.02 11.16
C ASP A 222 67.94 -15.93 9.63
N PHE A 223 66.77 -15.76 9.02
CA PHE A 223 66.56 -15.69 7.57
C PHE A 223 67.15 -16.88 6.78
N SER A 224 67.29 -18.04 7.44
CA SER A 224 67.73 -19.30 6.83
C SER A 224 66.73 -19.83 5.81
N TYR A 225 67.15 -20.84 5.05
CA TYR A 225 66.30 -21.76 4.29
C TYR A 225 65.02 -22.11 5.06
N ASN A 226 63.89 -22.10 4.34
CA ASN A 226 62.55 -22.40 4.87
C ASN A 226 62.12 -21.51 6.07
N THR A 227 62.80 -20.38 6.31
CA THR A 227 62.20 -19.24 7.02
C THR A 227 60.91 -18.88 6.31
N SER A 228 59.82 -18.71 7.06
CA SER A 228 58.51 -18.33 6.55
C SER A 228 58.07 -17.01 7.18
N CYS A 229 57.93 -15.97 6.37
CA CYS A 229 57.52 -14.62 6.76
C CYS A 229 56.07 -14.36 6.35
N GLU A 230 55.21 -14.20 7.35
CA GLU A 230 53.78 -13.93 7.19
C GLU A 230 53.53 -12.42 7.33
N TYR A 231 52.67 -11.88 6.48
CA TYR A 231 52.34 -10.46 6.42
C TYR A 231 50.92 -10.23 6.93
N SER A 232 50.67 -9.04 7.48
CA SER A 232 49.34 -8.61 7.94
C SER A 232 49.16 -7.10 7.79
N CYS A 233 47.93 -6.64 7.54
CA CYS A 233 47.62 -5.22 7.37
C CYS A 233 46.82 -4.64 8.55
N GLU A 234 46.87 -3.32 8.72
CA GLU A 234 45.97 -2.56 9.60
C GLU A 234 44.50 -2.74 9.16
N LYS A 235 43.56 -2.63 10.12
CA LYS A 235 42.13 -2.77 9.82
C LYS A 235 41.69 -1.73 8.79
N GLY A 236 41.16 -2.21 7.65
CA GLY A 236 40.78 -1.37 6.52
C GLY A 236 41.66 -1.54 5.29
N TYR A 237 42.72 -2.32 5.40
CA TYR A 237 43.63 -2.64 4.30
C TYR A 237 43.68 -4.16 4.08
N GLN A 238 43.86 -4.59 2.83
CA GLN A 238 43.99 -5.98 2.41
C GLN A 238 45.35 -6.24 1.76
N LEU A 239 45.87 -7.46 1.89
CA LEU A 239 47.11 -7.84 1.21
C LEU A 239 46.85 -8.10 -0.27
N SER A 240 47.70 -7.56 -1.15
CA SER A 240 47.71 -7.94 -2.58
C SER A 240 48.13 -9.40 -2.82
N MET A 241 48.79 -10.02 -1.84
CA MET A 241 49.07 -11.47 -1.83
C MET A 241 48.97 -12.04 -0.42
N SER A 242 48.18 -13.09 -0.24
CA SER A 242 47.95 -13.76 1.06
C SER A 242 48.88 -14.94 1.37
N ARG A 243 49.97 -15.12 0.61
CA ARG A 243 50.93 -16.22 0.80
C ARG A 243 52.15 -15.74 1.58
N PRO A 244 52.65 -16.50 2.58
CA PRO A 244 53.87 -16.12 3.29
C PRO A 244 55.10 -16.27 2.38
N LEU A 245 56.00 -15.30 2.43
CA LEU A 245 57.28 -15.34 1.73
C LEU A 245 58.18 -16.40 2.37
N ARG A 246 58.85 -17.21 1.56
CA ARG A 246 59.79 -18.24 2.03
C ARG A 246 61.19 -18.04 1.47
N CYS A 247 62.21 -18.31 2.29
CA CYS A 247 63.59 -18.33 1.82
C CYS A 247 63.89 -19.66 1.10
N THR A 248 64.17 -19.59 -0.20
CA THR A 248 64.37 -20.72 -1.10
C THR A 248 65.76 -20.71 -1.78
N PRO A 249 66.23 -21.84 -2.32
CA PRO A 249 67.40 -21.86 -3.19
C PRO A 249 67.16 -21.03 -4.46
N PRO A 250 68.16 -20.30 -4.97
CA PRO A 250 69.56 -20.30 -4.56
C PRO A 250 69.92 -19.06 -3.71
N LYS A 251 69.25 -18.83 -2.56
CA LYS A 251 69.28 -17.62 -1.70
C LYS A 251 68.38 -16.49 -2.23
N LYS A 252 67.08 -16.77 -2.38
CA LYS A 252 66.07 -15.75 -2.71
C LYS A 252 64.80 -15.94 -1.89
N TRP A 253 64.03 -14.87 -1.72
CA TRP A 253 62.63 -15.00 -1.32
C TRP A 253 61.80 -15.55 -2.47
N SER A 254 60.77 -16.32 -2.13
CA SER A 254 59.85 -16.95 -3.10
C SER A 254 59.13 -15.94 -3.99
N GLU A 255 58.86 -14.75 -3.47
CA GLU A 255 58.18 -13.64 -4.14
C GLU A 255 58.68 -12.30 -3.56
N GLN A 256 58.22 -11.17 -4.10
CA GLN A 256 58.43 -9.84 -3.51
C GLN A 256 57.44 -9.57 -2.34
N PRO A 257 57.75 -8.66 -1.39
CA PRO A 257 56.84 -8.28 -0.32
C PRO A 257 55.48 -7.76 -0.84
N PRO A 258 54.35 -8.16 -0.23
CA PRO A 258 53.02 -7.67 -0.62
C PRO A 258 52.77 -6.23 -0.19
N SER A 259 51.92 -5.52 -0.96
CA SER A 259 51.30 -4.25 -0.59
C SER A 259 50.10 -4.47 0.35
N CYS A 260 49.87 -3.51 1.25
CA CYS A 260 48.59 -3.36 1.95
C CYS A 260 47.76 -2.30 1.23
N GLU A 261 46.71 -2.73 0.54
CA GLU A 261 45.86 -1.91 -0.31
C GLU A 261 44.58 -1.50 0.42
N LEU A 262 44.20 -0.24 0.31
CA LEU A 262 43.03 0.32 1.00
C LEU A 262 41.75 -0.35 0.47
N ILE A 263 40.95 -0.92 1.37
CA ILE A 263 39.71 -1.61 1.02
C ILE A 263 38.70 -0.59 0.48
N GLN A 264 38.11 -0.91 -0.68
CA GLN A 264 37.06 -0.14 -1.32
C GLN A 264 35.73 -0.89 -1.28
N CYS A 265 34.64 -0.16 -1.06
CA CYS A 265 33.27 -0.62 -1.23
C CYS A 265 32.76 -0.28 -2.63
N GLN A 266 31.64 -0.90 -3.02
CA GLN A 266 30.92 -0.55 -4.25
C GLN A 266 30.55 0.95 -4.26
N GLU A 267 30.84 1.64 -5.36
CA GLU A 267 30.40 3.02 -5.58
C GLU A 267 28.86 3.10 -5.64
N LEU A 268 28.27 4.01 -4.87
CA LEU A 268 26.82 4.17 -4.75
C LEU A 268 26.33 5.34 -5.61
N PRO A 269 25.35 5.14 -6.52
CA PRO A 269 24.76 6.23 -7.30
C PRO A 269 23.76 7.06 -6.46
N PRO A 270 23.52 8.34 -6.80
CA PRO A 270 22.44 9.12 -6.17
C PRO A 270 21.07 8.42 -6.30
N PRO A 271 20.23 8.41 -5.24
CA PRO A 271 18.90 7.85 -5.32
C PRO A 271 18.01 8.68 -6.25
N GLU A 272 17.08 8.04 -6.96
CA GLU A 272 16.04 8.77 -7.68
C GLU A 272 15.13 9.51 -6.68
N LYS A 273 14.71 10.75 -7.01
CA LYS A 273 13.96 11.65 -6.12
C LYS A 273 14.67 11.93 -4.79
N GLY A 274 15.98 12.09 -4.85
CA GLY A 274 16.78 12.49 -3.72
C GLY A 274 18.22 12.85 -4.08
N SER A 275 19.03 12.95 -3.04
CA SER A 275 20.44 13.31 -3.09
C SER A 275 21.24 12.49 -2.08
N MET A 276 22.54 12.44 -2.30
CA MET A 276 23.49 11.83 -1.37
C MET A 276 24.73 12.71 -1.23
N LYS A 277 25.33 12.69 -0.04
CA LYS A 277 26.57 13.40 0.27
C LYS A 277 27.52 12.46 0.99
N CYS A 278 28.61 12.11 0.32
CA CYS A 278 29.67 11.29 0.91
C CYS A 278 30.76 12.14 1.58
N SER A 279 31.47 11.50 2.50
CA SER A 279 32.71 11.97 3.11
C SER A 279 33.70 10.81 3.08
N ASP A 280 34.82 11.04 2.38
CA ASP A 280 35.79 10.02 1.98
C ASP A 280 37.16 10.31 2.63
N PRO A 281 37.39 9.92 3.89
CA PRO A 281 38.53 10.38 4.68
C PRO A 281 39.87 9.76 4.28
N LEU A 282 39.86 8.56 3.68
CA LEU A 282 41.07 7.84 3.24
C LEU A 282 41.19 7.73 1.71
N GLY A 283 40.09 7.92 0.97
CA GLY A 283 39.97 7.74 -0.47
C GLY A 283 38.53 7.50 -0.91
N PRO A 284 38.19 7.63 -2.20
CA PRO A 284 36.82 7.52 -2.69
C PRO A 284 36.24 6.11 -2.49
N SER A 285 35.05 6.04 -1.89
CA SER A 285 34.33 4.80 -1.54
C SER A 285 35.21 3.78 -0.79
N SER A 286 36.04 4.26 0.15
CA SER A 286 37.00 3.42 0.88
C SER A 286 36.56 3.13 2.32
N TYR A 287 37.30 2.28 3.04
CA TYR A 287 37.03 2.03 4.45
C TYR A 287 36.90 3.33 5.25
N GLN A 288 35.86 3.41 6.09
CA GLN A 288 35.42 4.61 6.83
C GLN A 288 34.79 5.73 5.99
N SER A 289 34.69 5.62 4.66
CA SER A 289 33.80 6.48 3.88
C SER A 289 32.37 6.36 4.41
N THR A 290 31.69 7.50 4.51
CA THR A 290 30.29 7.58 4.96
C THR A 290 29.47 8.35 3.94
N CYS A 291 28.26 7.91 3.64
CA CYS A 291 27.36 8.57 2.72
C CYS A 291 25.99 8.81 3.38
N VAL A 292 25.60 10.08 3.47
CA VAL A 292 24.31 10.52 4.02
C VAL A 292 23.34 10.73 2.86
N PHE A 293 22.16 10.13 2.95
CA PHE A 293 21.09 10.20 1.97
C PHE A 293 19.97 11.14 2.47
N SER A 294 19.39 11.89 1.54
CA SER A 294 18.27 12.81 1.78
C SER A 294 17.33 12.78 0.58
N CYS A 295 16.02 12.62 0.79
CA CYS A 295 15.06 12.66 -0.30
C CYS A 295 14.67 14.09 -0.70
N ASP A 296 14.12 14.23 -1.90
CA ASP A 296 13.49 15.46 -2.38
C ASP A 296 12.19 15.73 -1.60
N GLU A 297 11.61 16.93 -1.77
CA GLU A 297 10.37 17.29 -1.08
C GLU A 297 9.22 16.31 -1.39
N GLY A 298 8.46 15.95 -0.35
CA GLY A 298 7.35 15.00 -0.42
C GLY A 298 7.77 13.55 -0.65
N HIS A 299 9.05 13.22 -0.46
CA HIS A 299 9.57 11.85 -0.52
C HIS A 299 10.24 11.45 0.80
N VAL A 300 10.22 10.16 1.12
CA VAL A 300 10.76 9.58 2.36
C VAL A 300 11.68 8.38 2.08
N LEU A 301 12.70 8.21 2.94
CA LEU A 301 13.66 7.11 2.86
C LEU A 301 13.03 5.79 3.35
N ILE A 302 13.14 4.75 2.53
CA ILE A 302 12.74 3.37 2.87
C ILE A 302 13.87 2.40 2.49
N GLY A 303 13.99 1.27 3.21
CA GLY A 303 14.90 0.16 2.90
C GLY A 303 16.15 0.07 3.79
N SER A 304 16.47 1.12 4.55
CA SER A 304 17.50 1.12 5.59
C SER A 304 16.95 1.69 6.90
N SER A 305 17.47 1.22 8.04
CA SER A 305 17.19 1.78 9.37
C SER A 305 17.95 3.08 9.66
N SER A 306 18.85 3.48 8.76
CA SER A 306 19.70 4.67 8.86
C SER A 306 19.72 5.41 7.53
N ASN A 307 19.64 6.74 7.57
CA ASN A 307 19.89 7.59 6.40
C ASN A 307 21.39 7.70 6.05
N THR A 308 22.27 7.10 6.85
CA THR A 308 23.72 7.15 6.69
C THR A 308 24.29 5.74 6.57
N LEU A 309 24.99 5.46 5.48
CA LEU A 309 25.76 4.24 5.29
C LEU A 309 27.25 4.49 5.56
N GLN A 310 27.96 3.43 5.96
CA GLN A 310 29.40 3.42 6.20
C GLN A 310 30.05 2.22 5.51
N CYS A 311 31.18 2.45 4.84
CA CYS A 311 31.98 1.40 4.22
C CYS A 311 32.84 0.69 5.27
N GLU A 312 32.68 -0.62 5.39
CA GLU A 312 33.34 -1.45 6.39
C GLU A 312 34.64 -2.08 5.87
N ALA A 313 35.45 -2.61 6.80
CA ALA A 313 36.69 -3.35 6.49
C ALA A 313 36.44 -4.73 5.85
N SER A 314 35.21 -4.99 5.40
CA SER A 314 34.77 -6.15 4.62
C SER A 314 34.69 -5.86 3.11
N GLY A 315 34.81 -4.59 2.69
CA GLY A 315 34.51 -4.15 1.32
C GLY A 315 33.02 -4.00 1.03
N SER A 316 32.18 -4.07 2.07
CA SER A 316 30.72 -3.88 1.98
C SER A 316 30.27 -2.66 2.77
N TRP A 317 29.16 -2.05 2.34
CA TRP A 317 28.43 -1.09 3.15
C TRP A 317 27.69 -1.80 4.29
N ASN A 318 27.59 -1.15 5.44
CA ASN A 318 26.94 -1.69 6.65
C ASN A 318 25.43 -1.99 6.49
N ALA A 319 24.78 -1.46 5.46
CA ALA A 319 23.42 -1.81 5.04
C ALA A 319 23.22 -1.52 3.54
N SER A 320 22.12 -2.01 2.97
CA SER A 320 21.69 -1.70 1.60
C SER A 320 21.38 -0.20 1.41
N GLN A 321 21.57 0.29 0.18
CA GLN A 321 21.18 1.65 -0.19
C GLN A 321 19.67 1.88 0.03
N PRO A 322 19.25 2.96 0.72
CA PRO A 322 17.84 3.32 0.84
C PRO A 322 17.31 3.97 -0.44
N PHE A 323 16.01 3.83 -0.66
CA PHE A 323 15.27 4.40 -1.77
C PHE A 323 14.39 5.55 -1.28
N CYS A 324 14.15 6.55 -2.13
CA CYS A 324 13.19 7.62 -1.88
C CYS A 324 11.87 7.30 -2.56
N VAL A 325 10.78 7.25 -1.80
CA VAL A 325 9.42 7.06 -2.32
C VAL A 325 8.53 8.23 -1.93
N ALA A 326 7.57 8.59 -2.78
CA ALA A 326 6.60 9.64 -2.49
C ALA A 326 5.78 9.30 -1.23
N VAL A 327 5.50 10.30 -0.38
CA VAL A 327 4.59 10.12 0.75
C VAL A 327 3.17 9.82 0.26
N GLN A 328 2.40 9.09 1.06
CA GLN A 328 1.03 8.66 0.75
C GLN A 328 0.05 9.33 1.70
N CYS A 329 -0.93 10.04 1.17
CA CYS A 329 -2.00 10.63 1.95
C CYS A 329 -3.05 9.58 2.38
N PRO A 330 -3.87 9.87 3.41
CA PRO A 330 -4.92 8.95 3.88
C PRO A 330 -5.86 8.54 2.75
N ALA A 331 -6.10 7.23 2.62
CA ALA A 331 -6.98 6.68 1.60
C ALA A 331 -8.41 7.20 1.77
N LEU A 332 -9.01 7.63 0.66
CA LEU A 332 -10.36 8.20 0.65
C LEU A 332 -11.40 7.08 0.55
N GLN A 333 -12.15 6.85 1.63
CA GLN A 333 -13.19 5.82 1.73
C GLN A 333 -14.46 6.41 2.38
N ASP A 334 -15.60 5.76 2.14
CA ASP A 334 -16.90 5.98 2.82
C ASP A 334 -17.46 7.42 2.83
N LEU A 335 -17.17 8.22 1.81
CA LEU A 335 -17.81 9.53 1.58
C LEU A 335 -19.20 9.35 0.91
N GLU A 336 -20.28 9.45 1.69
CA GLU A 336 -21.64 9.18 1.22
C GLU A 336 -22.09 10.13 0.08
N ASN A 337 -22.66 9.55 -0.98
CA ASN A 337 -23.10 10.23 -2.21
C ASN A 337 -22.00 11.00 -2.98
N VAL A 338 -20.73 10.92 -2.57
CA VAL A 338 -19.58 11.50 -3.30
C VAL A 338 -19.04 10.51 -4.33
N VAL A 339 -18.84 10.98 -5.56
CA VAL A 339 -18.14 10.27 -6.63
C VAL A 339 -16.72 10.83 -6.71
N ILE A 340 -15.75 10.01 -6.33
CA ILE A 340 -14.32 10.34 -6.28
C ILE A 340 -13.64 9.90 -7.58
N SER A 341 -12.84 10.76 -8.20
CA SER A 341 -12.01 10.43 -9.36
C SER A 341 -10.58 10.94 -9.15
N CYS A 342 -9.66 9.99 -8.91
CA CYS A 342 -8.22 10.20 -8.78
C CYS A 342 -7.49 9.58 -10.00
N GLY A 343 -6.18 9.83 -10.13
CA GLY A 343 -5.39 9.37 -11.29
C GLY A 343 -5.34 7.85 -11.49
N ASP A 344 -5.11 7.43 -12.74
CA ASP A 344 -5.31 6.06 -13.26
C ASP A 344 -4.45 4.95 -12.60
N HIS A 345 -3.43 5.31 -11.81
CA HIS A 345 -2.48 4.37 -11.22
C HIS A 345 -2.82 4.05 -9.77
N ALA A 346 -3.57 2.97 -9.54
CA ALA A 346 -4.07 2.55 -8.23
C ALA A 346 -3.01 2.51 -7.10
N GLU A 347 -1.77 2.05 -7.39
CA GLU A 347 -0.69 1.95 -6.41
C GLU A 347 -0.07 3.31 -6.01
N MET A 348 -0.32 4.37 -6.78
CA MET A 348 0.16 5.74 -6.53
C MET A 348 -0.99 6.74 -6.37
N MET A 349 -2.24 6.27 -6.28
CA MET A 349 -3.46 7.10 -6.35
C MET A 349 -3.51 8.23 -5.32
N PHE A 350 -2.89 8.05 -4.16
CA PHE A 350 -2.84 9.01 -3.06
C PHE A 350 -1.41 9.53 -2.76
N SER A 351 -0.46 9.36 -3.68
CA SER A 351 0.92 9.82 -3.48
C SER A 351 1.06 11.34 -3.61
N TYR A 352 2.12 11.91 -3.03
CA TYR A 352 2.49 13.32 -3.16
C TYR A 352 2.34 13.86 -4.59
N GLY A 353 1.71 15.03 -4.72
CA GLY A 353 1.45 15.71 -5.99
C GLY A 353 0.24 15.19 -6.77
N ASN A 354 -0.26 13.97 -6.51
CA ASN A 354 -1.47 13.50 -7.15
C ASN A 354 -2.71 14.21 -6.60
N THR A 355 -3.68 14.44 -7.49
CA THR A 355 -4.90 15.20 -7.22
C THR A 355 -6.11 14.29 -7.42
N CYS A 356 -6.98 14.24 -6.42
CA CYS A 356 -8.30 13.64 -6.51
C CYS A 356 -9.34 14.73 -6.76
N SER A 357 -10.30 14.45 -7.63
CA SER A 357 -11.45 15.30 -7.93
C SER A 357 -12.74 14.71 -7.35
N PHE A 358 -13.68 15.59 -7.02
CA PHE A 358 -14.94 15.22 -6.38
C PHE A 358 -16.14 15.73 -7.19
N SER A 359 -17.15 14.88 -7.27
CA SER A 359 -18.48 15.19 -7.79
C SER A 359 -19.51 14.49 -6.91
N CYS A 360 -20.80 14.79 -7.10
CA CYS A 360 -21.87 14.13 -6.35
C CYS A 360 -22.69 13.19 -7.24
N ALA A 361 -23.33 12.21 -6.62
CA ALA A 361 -24.38 11.42 -7.25
C ALA A 361 -25.56 12.31 -7.71
N PRO A 362 -26.32 11.91 -8.75
CA PRO A 362 -27.48 12.66 -9.22
C PRO A 362 -28.48 13.01 -8.09
N GLY A 363 -29.03 14.23 -8.12
CA GLY A 363 -29.89 14.76 -7.06
C GLY A 363 -29.15 15.27 -5.81
N TYR A 364 -27.81 15.36 -5.84
CA TYR A 364 -26.99 15.98 -4.79
C TYR A 364 -26.05 17.05 -5.35
N ARG A 365 -25.75 18.09 -4.55
CA ARG A 365 -24.81 19.18 -4.85
C ARG A 365 -23.55 19.06 -3.99
N LEU A 366 -22.39 19.42 -4.55
CA LEU A 366 -21.12 19.40 -3.82
C LEU A 366 -20.99 20.64 -2.94
N VAL A 367 -20.58 20.45 -1.68
CA VAL A 367 -20.27 21.52 -0.73
C VAL A 367 -18.85 21.31 -0.19
N GLY A 368 -17.96 22.24 -0.53
CA GLY A 368 -16.52 22.14 -0.27
C GLY A 368 -15.70 22.25 -1.58
N PRO A 369 -14.43 21.84 -1.56
CA PRO A 369 -13.57 21.89 -2.75
C PRO A 369 -13.94 20.80 -3.77
N SER A 370 -13.82 21.12 -5.07
CA SER A 370 -14.00 20.15 -6.17
C SER A 370 -12.80 19.21 -6.39
N GLY A 371 -11.72 19.38 -5.63
CA GLY A 371 -10.58 18.48 -5.62
C GLY A 371 -9.55 18.81 -4.54
N VAL A 372 -8.68 17.85 -4.24
CA VAL A 372 -7.61 17.92 -3.23
C VAL A 372 -6.32 17.32 -3.80
N THR A 373 -5.19 17.91 -3.47
CA THR A 373 -3.85 17.41 -3.85
C THR A 373 -3.13 16.88 -2.62
N CYS A 374 -2.42 15.75 -2.75
CA CYS A 374 -1.62 15.21 -1.65
C CYS A 374 -0.35 16.05 -1.45
N THR A 375 -0.13 16.56 -0.23
CA THR A 375 0.96 17.48 0.10
C THR A 375 2.22 16.75 0.59
N SER A 376 3.34 17.47 0.67
CA SER A 376 4.62 16.95 1.17
C SER A 376 4.60 16.55 2.65
N ALA A 377 3.56 16.95 3.40
CA ALA A 377 3.30 16.54 4.78
C ALA A 377 2.55 15.19 4.91
N ALA A 378 2.21 14.53 3.79
CA ALA A 378 1.30 13.38 3.74
C ALA A 378 -0.16 13.72 4.14
N GLU A 379 -0.55 14.99 4.03
CA GLU A 379 -1.90 15.48 4.29
C GLU A 379 -2.54 16.00 3.00
N TRP A 380 -3.88 15.97 2.91
CA TRP A 380 -4.62 16.53 1.78
C TRP A 380 -4.69 18.06 1.87
N SER A 381 -4.54 18.74 0.71
CA SER A 381 -4.40 20.20 0.63
C SER A 381 -5.57 21.01 1.17
N GLU A 382 -6.77 20.42 1.20
CA GLU A 382 -8.01 21.03 1.70
C GLU A 382 -8.85 19.96 2.43
N ARG A 383 -9.85 20.41 3.20
CA ARG A 383 -10.79 19.50 3.87
C ARG A 383 -11.72 18.83 2.86
N MET A 384 -12.06 17.56 3.11
CA MET A 384 -12.97 16.79 2.25
C MET A 384 -14.34 17.48 2.10
N PRO A 385 -14.91 17.51 0.88
CA PRO A 385 -16.26 18.01 0.66
C PRO A 385 -17.32 16.98 1.10
N HIS A 386 -18.56 17.44 1.23
CA HIS A 386 -19.74 16.58 1.38
C HIS A 386 -20.77 16.86 0.28
N CYS A 387 -21.69 15.93 0.08
CA CYS A 387 -22.80 16.05 -0.87
C CYS A 387 -24.11 16.33 -0.14
N GLU A 388 -24.75 17.45 -0.43
CA GLU A 388 -26.08 17.80 0.11
C GLU A 388 -27.18 17.44 -0.87
N ALA A 389 -28.30 16.87 -0.40
CA ALA A 389 -29.44 16.60 -1.25
C ALA A 389 -29.99 17.90 -1.84
N ILE A 390 -30.23 17.92 -3.15
CA ILE A 390 -30.88 19.06 -3.81
C ILE A 390 -32.37 18.98 -3.47
N THR A 391 -32.89 20.06 -2.87
CA THR A 391 -34.28 20.17 -2.45
C THR A 391 -34.82 21.56 -2.76
N CYS A 392 -36.02 21.62 -3.32
CA CYS A 392 -36.77 22.86 -3.47
C CYS A 392 -37.44 23.25 -2.14
N ARG A 393 -37.64 24.56 -1.94
CA ARG A 393 -38.28 25.11 -0.74
C ARG A 393 -39.75 24.64 -0.64
N SER A 394 -40.16 24.14 0.53
CA SER A 394 -41.57 23.84 0.83
C SER A 394 -42.48 25.05 0.58
N PRO A 395 -43.65 24.88 -0.07
CA PRO A 395 -44.67 25.93 -0.19
C PRO A 395 -45.47 26.21 1.10
N GLU A 396 -45.17 25.53 2.21
CA GLU A 396 -45.76 25.80 3.53
C GLU A 396 -45.34 27.18 4.07
N GLY A 397 -46.13 28.21 3.77
CA GLY A 397 -45.90 29.57 4.24
C GLY A 397 -46.89 30.61 3.69
N GLU A 398 -47.47 30.38 2.51
CA GLU A 398 -48.49 31.27 1.93
C GLU A 398 -49.87 31.00 2.55
N ALA A 399 -50.54 32.05 3.04
CA ALA A 399 -51.84 31.92 3.70
C ALA A 399 -52.94 31.51 2.71
N HIS A 400 -53.85 30.64 3.15
CA HIS A 400 -54.99 30.10 2.38
C HIS A 400 -54.61 29.32 1.09
N LEU A 401 -53.31 29.01 0.91
CA LEU A 401 -52.80 28.20 -0.19
C LEU A 401 -52.86 26.70 0.15
N ILE A 402 -53.62 25.95 -0.62
CA ILE A 402 -53.67 24.49 -0.55
C ILE A 402 -52.68 23.95 -1.58
N SER A 403 -51.57 23.37 -1.11
CA SER A 403 -50.57 22.73 -1.96
C SER A 403 -50.68 21.20 -1.90
N GLN A 404 -50.51 20.53 -3.05
CA GLN A 404 -50.45 19.07 -3.15
C GLN A 404 -49.24 18.70 -4.00
N CYS A 405 -48.25 18.03 -3.40
CA CYS A 405 -46.98 17.69 -4.06
C CYS A 405 -46.84 16.18 -4.27
N SER A 406 -46.09 15.79 -5.31
CA SER A 406 -45.82 14.37 -5.64
C SER A 406 -44.90 13.65 -4.64
N ARG A 407 -44.27 14.39 -3.72
CA ARG A 407 -43.48 13.89 -2.58
C ARG A 407 -43.91 14.63 -1.29
N SER A 408 -43.43 14.13 -0.15
CA SER A 408 -43.56 14.83 1.13
C SER A 408 -42.95 16.23 1.04
N LEU A 409 -43.57 17.21 1.70
CA LEU A 409 -43.14 18.62 1.71
C LEU A 409 -41.73 18.81 2.32
N ASN A 410 -41.26 17.83 3.08
CA ASN A 410 -39.91 17.77 3.66
C ASN A 410 -38.85 17.04 2.78
N ASP A 411 -39.22 16.49 1.61
CA ASP A 411 -38.30 15.77 0.67
C ASP A 411 -38.63 16.13 -0.80
N LEU A 412 -38.78 17.43 -1.07
CA LEU A 412 -39.07 17.97 -2.40
C LEU A 412 -37.81 18.04 -3.27
N ARG A 413 -37.31 16.87 -3.69
CA ARG A 413 -36.18 16.69 -4.63
C ARG A 413 -36.50 17.15 -6.06
N PRO A 414 -35.51 17.25 -6.99
CA PRO A 414 -35.78 17.39 -8.42
C PRO A 414 -36.88 16.45 -8.94
N ASP A 415 -37.60 16.89 -9.98
CA ASP A 415 -38.85 16.30 -10.50
C ASP A 415 -40.06 16.28 -9.55
N SER A 416 -39.93 16.70 -8.29
CA SER A 416 -41.10 16.96 -7.44
C SER A 416 -42.00 17.98 -8.12
N THR A 417 -43.28 17.64 -8.27
CA THR A 417 -44.28 18.51 -8.90
C THR A 417 -45.33 18.83 -7.86
N CYS A 418 -45.62 20.12 -7.68
CA CYS A 418 -46.66 20.61 -6.79
C CYS A 418 -47.79 21.26 -7.61
N SER A 419 -49.03 20.94 -7.27
CA SER A 419 -50.23 21.63 -7.72
C SER A 419 -50.78 22.52 -6.62
N PHE A 420 -51.48 23.59 -7.02
CA PHE A 420 -51.95 24.64 -6.13
C PHE A 420 -53.43 24.96 -6.36
N SER A 421 -54.15 25.10 -5.25
CA SER A 421 -55.49 25.67 -5.18
C SER A 421 -55.59 26.58 -3.96
N CYS A 422 -56.69 27.30 -3.82
CA CYS A 422 -56.94 28.15 -2.65
C CYS A 422 -58.12 27.63 -1.83
N GLU A 423 -58.17 28.01 -0.56
CA GLU A 423 -59.36 27.85 0.27
C GLU A 423 -60.57 28.61 -0.30
N THR A 424 -61.78 28.13 0.04
CA THR A 424 -63.05 28.72 -0.42
C THR A 424 -63.14 30.20 -0.06
N GLY A 425 -63.37 31.06 -1.06
CA GLY A 425 -63.37 32.51 -0.93
C GLY A 425 -62.11 33.21 -1.41
N PHE A 426 -61.11 32.46 -1.89
CA PHE A 426 -59.87 32.99 -2.47
C PHE A 426 -59.67 32.53 -3.92
N GLU A 427 -58.96 33.36 -4.71
CA GLU A 427 -58.59 33.13 -6.11
C GLU A 427 -57.06 33.01 -6.22
N LEU A 428 -56.59 32.02 -6.98
CA LEU A 428 -55.16 31.76 -7.17
C LEU A 428 -54.54 32.79 -8.12
N GLN A 429 -53.45 33.43 -7.69
CA GLN A 429 -52.68 34.39 -8.48
C GLN A 429 -51.28 33.79 -8.77
N GLY A 430 -51.12 33.17 -9.94
CA GLY A 430 -49.86 32.57 -10.38
C GLY A 430 -50.07 31.28 -11.19
N ALA A 431 -49.08 30.38 -11.18
CA ALA A 431 -49.18 29.11 -11.87
C ALA A 431 -49.95 28.06 -11.03
N HIS A 432 -50.83 27.28 -11.67
CA HIS A 432 -51.55 26.17 -11.01
C HIS A 432 -50.64 24.99 -10.65
N THR A 433 -49.47 24.87 -11.28
CA THR A 433 -48.47 23.83 -11.02
C THR A 433 -47.05 24.40 -11.13
N THR A 434 -46.11 23.77 -10.44
CA THR A 434 -44.66 24.03 -10.56
C THR A 434 -43.87 22.75 -10.36
N GLN A 435 -42.67 22.65 -10.94
CA GLN A 435 -41.79 21.47 -10.89
C GLN A 435 -40.41 21.87 -10.36
N CYS A 436 -39.82 21.02 -9.51
CA CYS A 436 -38.50 21.23 -8.94
C CYS A 436 -37.41 20.87 -9.97
N SER A 437 -36.53 21.82 -10.26
CA SER A 437 -35.41 21.65 -11.18
C SER A 437 -34.20 20.96 -10.54
N GLU A 438 -33.27 20.51 -11.38
CA GLU A 438 -31.98 19.93 -10.96
C GLU A 438 -31.06 20.89 -10.17
N ASP A 439 -31.33 22.20 -10.17
CA ASP A 439 -30.64 23.17 -9.32
C ASP A 439 -31.41 23.55 -8.04
N GLY A 440 -32.55 22.90 -7.78
CA GLY A 440 -33.35 23.11 -6.58
C GLY A 440 -34.24 24.37 -6.63
N GLN A 441 -34.57 24.85 -7.82
CA GLN A 441 -35.50 25.96 -8.04
C GLN A 441 -36.86 25.46 -8.53
N TRP A 442 -37.90 26.28 -8.32
CA TRP A 442 -39.24 26.00 -8.84
C TRP A 442 -39.39 26.61 -10.24
N SER A 443 -39.84 25.81 -11.22
CA SER A 443 -40.00 26.23 -12.62
C SER A 443 -40.96 27.40 -12.84
N ALA A 444 -41.90 27.60 -11.91
CA ALA A 444 -42.66 28.81 -11.71
C ALA A 444 -42.65 29.21 -10.22
N ALA A 445 -42.72 30.51 -9.94
CA ALA A 445 -42.85 31.02 -8.57
C ALA A 445 -44.12 30.48 -7.88
N ILE A 446 -44.02 30.25 -6.56
CA ILE A 446 -45.15 29.79 -5.73
C ILE A 446 -46.28 30.83 -5.83
N PRO A 447 -47.52 30.42 -6.19
CA PRO A 447 -48.64 31.33 -6.36
C PRO A 447 -49.20 31.82 -5.01
N ALA A 448 -49.83 32.99 -5.01
CA ALA A 448 -50.49 33.55 -3.83
C ALA A 448 -52.02 33.41 -3.93
N CYS A 449 -52.69 33.23 -2.79
CA CYS A 449 -54.15 33.21 -2.72
C CYS A 449 -54.70 34.58 -2.32
N LYS A 450 -55.56 35.16 -3.17
CA LYS A 450 -56.12 36.51 -3.01
C LYS A 450 -57.61 36.42 -2.74
N GLU A 451 -58.11 37.15 -1.73
CA GLU A 451 -59.55 37.17 -1.42
C GLU A 451 -60.41 37.58 -2.63
N ILE A 452 -61.48 36.82 -2.85
CA ILE A 452 -62.55 37.15 -3.79
C ILE A 452 -63.45 38.20 -3.13
N ARG A 453 -63.63 39.34 -3.80
CA ARG A 453 -64.49 40.45 -3.36
C ARG A 453 -65.28 41.01 -4.55
N CYS A 454 -66.52 41.40 -4.31
CA CYS A 454 -67.41 41.99 -5.31
C CYS A 454 -67.30 43.53 -5.34
N PRO A 455 -67.61 44.17 -6.48
CA PRO A 455 -67.68 45.63 -6.57
C PRO A 455 -68.82 46.19 -5.69
N ALA A 456 -68.64 47.39 -5.15
CA ALA A 456 -69.67 48.03 -4.32
C ALA A 456 -71.00 48.20 -5.09
N PRO A 457 -72.14 47.70 -4.58
CA PRO A 457 -73.44 47.79 -5.26
C PRO A 457 -73.83 49.24 -5.59
N GLN A 458 -74.22 49.49 -6.84
CA GLN A 458 -74.68 50.80 -7.30
C GLN A 458 -76.20 50.91 -7.08
N ILE A 459 -76.61 51.52 -5.97
CA ILE A 459 -78.02 51.65 -5.57
C ILE A 459 -78.68 52.90 -6.15
N SER A 460 -79.99 52.82 -6.41
CA SER A 460 -80.81 53.95 -6.87
C SER A 460 -81.55 54.63 -5.71
N THR A 461 -81.96 55.89 -5.90
CA THR A 461 -82.68 56.68 -4.88
C THR A 461 -83.98 55.98 -4.47
N GLY A 462 -84.24 55.87 -3.16
CA GLY A 462 -85.39 55.16 -2.60
C GLY A 462 -85.16 53.67 -2.28
N VAL A 463 -83.98 53.13 -2.62
CA VAL A 463 -83.55 51.76 -2.27
C VAL A 463 -82.73 51.78 -0.97
N GLN A 464 -83.20 51.04 0.03
CA GLN A 464 -82.41 50.67 1.21
C GLN A 464 -81.68 49.34 0.95
N ILE A 465 -80.46 49.20 1.47
CA ILE A 465 -79.61 48.00 1.33
C ILE A 465 -79.08 47.55 2.70
N SER A 466 -79.16 46.25 2.98
CA SER A 466 -78.59 45.62 4.17
C SER A 466 -77.75 44.41 3.75
N CYS A 467 -76.43 44.47 3.96
CA CYS A 467 -75.50 43.42 3.56
C CYS A 467 -74.92 42.71 4.79
N ASN A 468 -75.05 41.39 4.84
CA ASN A 468 -74.52 40.53 5.90
C ASN A 468 -73.71 39.36 5.28
N PRO A 469 -72.65 38.88 5.95
CA PRO A 469 -72.00 37.63 5.54
C PRO A 469 -72.94 36.44 5.72
N SER A 470 -72.92 35.47 4.80
CA SER A 470 -73.62 34.21 4.98
C SER A 470 -73.02 33.41 6.15
N LEU A 471 -73.88 32.75 6.93
CA LEU A 471 -73.52 32.05 8.18
C LEU A 471 -72.65 30.80 7.98
N SER A 472 -72.29 30.47 6.74
CA SER A 472 -71.53 29.27 6.36
C SER A 472 -70.03 29.47 6.15
N ILE A 473 -69.51 30.70 6.23
CA ILE A 473 -68.13 31.05 5.84
C ILE A 473 -67.43 31.84 6.97
N PRO A 474 -66.17 31.51 7.36
CA PRO A 474 -65.42 32.28 8.34
C PRO A 474 -65.10 33.69 7.81
N PHE A 475 -65.34 34.71 8.64
CA PHE A 475 -65.34 36.12 8.21
C PHE A 475 -64.16 36.91 8.77
N SER A 476 -63.47 37.67 7.91
CA SER A 476 -62.44 38.64 8.30
C SER A 476 -63.06 40.03 8.49
N THR A 477 -63.01 40.55 9.72
CA THR A 477 -63.68 41.81 10.10
C THR A 477 -62.95 43.05 9.58
N GLY A 478 -63.07 43.31 8.27
CA GLY A 478 -62.51 44.51 7.63
C GLY A 478 -62.60 44.54 6.10
N THR A 479 -63.12 43.49 5.46
CA THR A 479 -63.12 43.35 4.00
C THR A 479 -64.47 43.80 3.41
N PRO A 480 -64.51 44.77 2.47
CA PRO A 480 -65.76 45.15 1.81
C PRO A 480 -66.22 44.07 0.82
N TYR A 481 -67.48 43.68 0.91
CA TYR A 481 -68.17 42.77 -0.03
C TYR A 481 -67.41 41.48 -0.38
N PRO A 482 -66.98 40.67 0.61
CA PRO A 482 -66.29 39.40 0.36
C PRO A 482 -67.23 38.34 -0.24
N PHE A 483 -66.64 37.29 -0.81
CA PHE A 483 -67.35 36.09 -1.24
C PHE A 483 -68.32 35.56 -0.18
N GLY A 484 -69.55 35.22 -0.60
CA GLY A 484 -70.64 34.79 0.30
C GLY A 484 -71.27 35.90 1.13
N MET A 485 -70.95 37.18 0.90
CA MET A 485 -71.79 38.27 1.41
C MET A 485 -73.12 38.30 0.65
N VAL A 486 -74.22 38.40 1.39
CA VAL A 486 -75.58 38.54 0.85
C VAL A 486 -76.09 39.94 1.17
N CYS A 487 -76.44 40.70 0.14
CA CYS A 487 -77.11 41.99 0.26
C CYS A 487 -78.61 41.84 -0.04
N THR A 488 -79.44 42.25 0.90
CA THR A 488 -80.91 42.28 0.80
C THR A 488 -81.38 43.72 0.62
N PHE A 489 -82.43 43.91 -0.17
CA PHE A 489 -82.96 45.22 -0.54
C PHE A 489 -84.40 45.43 -0.04
N SER A 490 -84.72 46.68 0.26
CA SER A 490 -86.08 47.14 0.56
C SER A 490 -86.30 48.56 0.01
N CYS A 491 -87.54 48.96 -0.20
CA CYS A 491 -87.88 50.33 -0.62
C CYS A 491 -88.37 51.17 0.57
N ASP A 492 -88.23 52.49 0.45
CA ASP A 492 -88.89 53.45 1.35
C ASP A 492 -90.44 53.40 1.22
N GLU A 493 -91.18 53.91 2.21
CA GLU A 493 -92.65 53.87 2.19
C GLU A 493 -93.24 54.55 0.93
N GLY A 494 -94.21 53.88 0.28
CA GLY A 494 -94.88 54.37 -0.94
C GLY A 494 -94.24 53.91 -2.25
N TYR A 495 -93.20 53.07 -2.19
CA TYR A 495 -92.52 52.50 -3.36
C TYR A 495 -92.56 50.96 -3.35
N GLU A 496 -92.71 50.36 -4.55
CA GLU A 496 -92.63 48.92 -4.78
C GLU A 496 -91.26 48.52 -5.35
N LEU A 497 -90.73 47.36 -4.94
CA LEU A 497 -89.42 46.86 -5.35
C LEU A 497 -89.49 46.05 -6.65
N GLN A 498 -88.82 46.55 -7.68
CA GLN A 498 -88.74 45.93 -9.01
C GLN A 498 -87.35 45.34 -9.22
N GLY A 499 -87.22 44.02 -9.08
CA GLY A 499 -85.97 43.28 -9.29
C GLY A 499 -85.78 42.13 -8.31
N ALA A 500 -84.53 41.77 -8.04
CA ALA A 500 -84.19 40.73 -7.07
C ALA A 500 -84.22 41.27 -5.64
N LEU A 501 -84.88 40.54 -4.72
CA LEU A 501 -84.93 40.88 -3.30
C LEU A 501 -83.54 40.83 -2.63
N ASN A 502 -82.64 40.01 -3.16
CA ASN A 502 -81.27 39.87 -2.69
C ASN A 502 -80.27 39.59 -3.83
N MET A 503 -78.99 39.75 -3.50
CA MET A 503 -77.83 39.35 -4.31
C MET A 503 -76.76 38.73 -3.40
N GLU A 504 -76.01 37.77 -3.93
CA GLU A 504 -74.89 37.12 -3.23
C GLU A 504 -73.60 37.35 -4.01
N CYS A 505 -72.49 37.57 -3.30
CA CYS A 505 -71.17 37.69 -3.90
C CYS A 505 -70.60 36.30 -4.23
N ALA A 506 -70.83 35.83 -5.46
CA ALA A 506 -70.38 34.53 -5.94
C ALA A 506 -68.99 34.59 -6.59
N HIS A 507 -68.41 33.42 -6.86
CA HIS A 507 -67.21 33.29 -7.68
C HIS A 507 -67.55 33.57 -9.15
N PRO A 508 -66.76 34.37 -9.91
CA PRO A 508 -65.45 34.94 -9.57
C PRO A 508 -65.52 36.43 -9.17
N GLY A 509 -66.07 36.74 -7.99
CA GLY A 509 -66.20 38.12 -7.50
C GLY A 509 -67.32 38.91 -8.16
N GLN A 510 -68.43 38.24 -8.48
CA GLN A 510 -69.58 38.82 -9.16
C GLN A 510 -70.87 38.60 -8.37
N TRP A 511 -71.75 39.61 -8.37
CA TRP A 511 -73.07 39.52 -7.76
C TRP A 511 -73.97 38.60 -8.59
N THR A 512 -74.72 37.71 -7.93
CA THR A 512 -75.66 36.78 -8.58
C THR A 512 -76.85 37.47 -9.29
N SER A 513 -77.10 38.74 -8.98
CA SER A 513 -78.14 39.57 -9.59
C SER A 513 -77.71 41.05 -9.65
N THR A 514 -78.45 41.88 -10.38
CA THR A 514 -78.26 43.34 -10.41
C THR A 514 -79.08 44.03 -9.30
N PRO A 515 -78.67 45.21 -8.80
CA PRO A 515 -79.47 45.96 -7.82
C PRO A 515 -80.90 46.23 -8.35
N PRO A 516 -81.95 46.07 -7.52
CA PRO A 516 -83.32 46.39 -7.89
C PRO A 516 -83.56 47.91 -7.91
N THR A 517 -84.70 48.31 -8.46
CA THR A 517 -85.18 49.70 -8.42
C THR A 517 -86.48 49.80 -7.63
N CYS A 518 -86.79 51.01 -7.13
CA CYS A 518 -88.01 51.30 -6.38
C CYS A 518 -88.92 52.22 -7.20
N THR A 519 -90.16 51.81 -7.45
CA THR A 519 -91.13 52.57 -8.26
C THR A 519 -92.32 53.04 -7.42
N VAL A 520 -92.73 54.30 -7.57
CA VAL A 520 -93.85 54.91 -6.82
C VAL A 520 -95.17 54.17 -7.10
N VAL A 521 -95.91 53.84 -6.05
CA VAL A 521 -97.28 53.29 -6.13
C VAL A 521 -98.25 54.41 -6.52
N THR A 522 -99.09 54.19 -7.55
CA THR A 522 -100.04 55.20 -8.07
C THR A 522 -101.46 54.65 -8.17
N CYS A 523 -102.46 55.51 -7.88
CA CYS A 523 -103.88 55.16 -8.00
C CYS A 523 -104.42 55.36 -9.44
N PRO A 524 -105.50 54.65 -9.84
CA PRO A 524 -106.24 54.93 -11.06
C PRO A 524 -106.78 56.37 -11.11
N LEU A 525 -106.82 56.99 -12.29
CA LEU A 525 -107.37 58.34 -12.47
C LEU A 525 -108.91 58.35 -12.32
N LEU A 526 -109.44 59.36 -11.62
CA LEU A 526 -110.88 59.58 -11.48
C LEU A 526 -111.35 60.75 -12.36
N GLU A 527 -112.49 60.57 -13.02
CA GLU A 527 -113.13 61.59 -13.88
C GLU A 527 -114.30 62.28 -13.16
N ALA A 528 -114.61 63.51 -13.58
CA ALA A 528 -115.73 64.30 -13.06
C ALA A 528 -117.10 63.59 -13.24
N PRO A 529 -118.05 63.76 -12.30
CA PRO A 529 -119.41 63.27 -12.42
C PRO A 529 -120.24 64.17 -13.36
N GLU A 530 -121.23 63.59 -14.03
CA GLU A 530 -122.14 64.34 -14.91
C GLU A 530 -122.99 65.33 -14.09
N ASN A 531 -123.11 66.57 -14.57
CA ASN A 531 -123.68 67.71 -13.82
C ASN A 531 -122.96 68.05 -12.51
N GLY A 532 -121.66 67.76 -12.41
CA GLY A 532 -120.79 68.23 -11.34
C GLY A 532 -119.34 68.43 -11.80
N HIS A 533 -118.45 68.63 -10.83
CA HIS A 533 -117.01 68.77 -11.01
C HIS A 533 -116.23 68.02 -9.92
N ILE A 534 -115.01 67.59 -10.26
CA ILE A 534 -114.06 66.94 -9.35
C ILE A 534 -112.91 67.91 -9.07
N ASN A 535 -112.42 67.96 -7.84
CA ASN A 535 -111.23 68.71 -7.45
C ASN A 535 -110.27 67.77 -6.71
N CYS A 536 -109.11 67.48 -7.32
CA CYS A 536 -108.12 66.56 -6.78
C CYS A 536 -106.88 67.31 -6.28
N SER A 537 -106.35 66.86 -5.15
CA SER A 537 -105.07 67.30 -4.60
C SER A 537 -103.92 66.94 -5.54
N ASN A 538 -102.90 67.80 -5.63
CA ASN A 538 -101.71 67.52 -6.43
C ASN A 538 -101.00 66.25 -5.98
N HIS A 539 -100.44 65.50 -6.93
CA HIS A 539 -99.85 64.18 -6.71
C HIS A 539 -98.41 64.26 -6.18
N GLU A 540 -98.24 64.83 -4.98
CA GLU A 540 -96.95 64.89 -4.30
C GLU A 540 -96.54 63.50 -3.74
N PRO A 541 -95.27 63.06 -3.87
CA PRO A 541 -94.83 61.78 -3.33
C PRO A 541 -95.04 61.67 -1.81
N GLY A 542 -95.67 60.58 -1.37
CA GLY A 542 -95.95 60.30 0.04
C GLY A 542 -97.29 60.85 0.56
N ASN A 543 -97.97 61.75 -0.17
CA ASN A 543 -99.30 62.23 0.19
C ASN A 543 -100.40 61.36 -0.43
N SER A 544 -101.36 60.92 0.38
CA SER A 544 -102.57 60.23 -0.11
C SER A 544 -103.43 61.20 -0.92
N VAL A 545 -103.54 60.98 -2.23
CA VAL A 545 -104.33 61.85 -3.12
C VAL A 545 -105.79 61.89 -2.66
N GLN A 546 -106.31 63.09 -2.39
CA GLN A 546 -107.71 63.31 -2.03
C GLN A 546 -108.42 64.06 -3.16
N CYS A 547 -109.57 63.52 -3.60
CA CYS A 547 -110.43 64.09 -4.63
C CYS A 547 -111.83 64.35 -4.06
N SER A 548 -112.29 65.60 -4.11
CA SER A 548 -113.65 65.99 -3.72
C SER A 548 -114.57 66.17 -4.92
N PHE A 549 -115.86 65.98 -4.70
CA PHE A 549 -116.91 65.94 -5.73
C PHE A 549 -118.04 66.93 -5.39
N ILE A 550 -118.38 67.81 -6.33
CA ILE A 550 -119.32 68.91 -6.13
C ILE A 550 -120.31 68.96 -7.30
N CYS A 551 -121.61 69.02 -7.03
CA CYS A 551 -122.64 69.16 -8.07
C CYS A 551 -122.86 70.62 -8.49
N ASN A 552 -123.42 70.81 -9.69
CA ASN A 552 -123.86 72.11 -10.18
C ASN A 552 -125.20 72.52 -9.53
N ASP A 553 -125.55 73.80 -9.63
CA ASP A 553 -126.81 74.35 -9.08
C ASP A 553 -128.05 73.55 -9.55
N ASP A 554 -129.05 73.45 -8.68
CA ASP A 554 -130.26 72.61 -8.77
C ASP A 554 -130.03 71.07 -8.72
N TYR A 555 -128.79 70.59 -8.55
CA TYR A 555 -128.47 69.16 -8.35
C TYR A 555 -127.87 68.85 -6.96
N VAL A 556 -128.19 67.67 -6.42
CA VAL A 556 -127.72 67.14 -5.13
C VAL A 556 -126.81 65.94 -5.35
N LEU A 557 -125.73 65.84 -4.57
CA LEU A 557 -124.75 64.74 -4.65
C LEU A 557 -125.30 63.43 -4.07
N ASP A 558 -125.14 62.34 -4.82
CA ASP A 558 -125.44 60.97 -4.43
C ASP A 558 -124.15 60.13 -4.43
N GLY A 559 -123.64 59.83 -3.23
CA GLY A 559 -122.38 59.10 -2.99
C GLY A 559 -121.43 59.83 -2.04
N HIS A 560 -120.14 59.48 -2.09
CA HIS A 560 -119.11 60.06 -1.21
C HIS A 560 -118.58 61.40 -1.74
N GLU A 561 -118.68 62.46 -0.93
CA GLU A 561 -118.13 63.81 -1.23
C GLU A 561 -116.61 63.80 -1.42
N LEU A 562 -115.88 62.89 -0.75
CA LEU A 562 -114.43 62.80 -0.76
C LEU A 562 -113.98 61.34 -0.95
N LEU A 563 -113.10 61.10 -1.94
CA LEU A 563 -112.38 59.84 -2.10
C LEU A 563 -110.89 60.05 -1.85
N THR A 564 -110.25 59.10 -1.18
CA THR A 564 -108.81 59.11 -0.87
C THR A 564 -108.12 57.91 -1.51
N CYS A 565 -106.93 58.13 -2.07
CA CYS A 565 -106.03 57.10 -2.56
C CYS A 565 -105.25 56.47 -1.39
N ASP A 566 -105.36 55.16 -1.20
CA ASP A 566 -104.67 54.41 -0.15
C ASP A 566 -103.23 54.02 -0.54
N ARG A 567 -102.48 53.52 0.45
CA ARG A 567 -101.06 53.15 0.30
C ARG A 567 -100.80 51.97 -0.65
N ASN A 568 -101.85 51.27 -1.09
CA ASN A 568 -101.78 50.12 -1.99
C ASN A 568 -102.23 50.48 -3.42
N GLY A 569 -102.51 51.75 -3.71
CA GLY A 569 -102.94 52.20 -5.04
C GLY A 569 -104.45 52.06 -5.29
N ASN A 570 -105.27 51.92 -4.24
CA ASN A 570 -106.72 51.77 -4.37
C ASN A 570 -107.49 52.96 -3.75
N TRP A 571 -108.72 53.22 -4.21
CA TRP A 571 -109.56 54.31 -3.69
C TRP A 571 -110.48 53.84 -2.55
N THR A 572 -110.76 54.73 -1.59
CA THR A 572 -111.61 54.45 -0.41
C THR A 572 -113.10 54.22 -0.71
N GLY A 573 -113.55 54.31 -1.97
CA GLY A 573 -114.95 54.16 -2.36
C GLY A 573 -115.18 54.38 -3.85
N GLU A 574 -116.42 54.18 -4.30
CA GLU A 574 -116.85 54.37 -5.69
C GLU A 574 -117.22 55.85 -5.99
N ARG A 575 -117.21 56.23 -7.28
CA ARG A 575 -117.44 57.60 -7.75
C ARG A 575 -118.93 58.03 -7.58
N PRO A 576 -119.22 59.21 -6.99
CA PRO A 576 -120.59 59.72 -6.81
C PRO A 576 -121.24 60.25 -8.10
N SER A 577 -122.52 60.65 -8.01
CA SER A 577 -123.33 61.25 -9.09
C SER A 577 -124.19 62.45 -8.61
N CYS A 578 -124.95 63.11 -9.48
CA CYS A 578 -125.72 64.34 -9.19
C CYS A 578 -127.18 64.26 -9.70
N GLN A 579 -128.18 64.65 -8.88
CA GLN A 579 -129.64 64.47 -9.17
C GLN A 579 -130.52 65.69 -8.79
N ALA A 580 -131.62 65.94 -9.52
CA ALA A 580 -132.44 67.19 -9.43
C ALA A 580 -133.79 67.07 -8.67
N SER A 581 -134.44 68.20 -8.33
CA SER A 581 -135.50 68.30 -7.29
C SER A 581 -136.90 68.81 -7.77
N PRO A 582 -138.05 68.31 -7.23
CA PRO A 582 -139.42 68.61 -7.73
C PRO A 582 -140.36 69.46 -6.81
N SER A 583 -141.48 69.96 -7.36
CA SER A 583 -142.47 70.84 -6.69
C SER A 583 -143.94 70.31 -6.71
N GLN A 584 -144.87 70.91 -5.93
CA GLN A 584 -146.12 70.27 -5.46
C GLN A 584 -147.46 70.83 -5.99
N SER A 585 -148.53 70.01 -5.97
CA SER A 585 -149.96 70.39 -6.03
C SER A 585 -150.88 69.27 -5.48
N ILE A 586 -152.18 69.56 -5.23
CA ILE A 586 -153.06 68.84 -4.28
C ILE A 586 -154.16 67.98 -4.95
N VAL A 587 -154.48 66.81 -4.36
CA VAL A 587 -155.77 66.09 -4.49
C VAL A 587 -156.18 65.54 -3.11
N VAL A 588 -157.48 65.37 -2.82
CA VAL A 588 -158.03 65.02 -1.48
C VAL A 588 -158.88 63.74 -1.53
N ALA A 589 -158.68 62.80 -0.60
CA ALA A 589 -159.66 61.75 -0.24
C ALA A 589 -159.45 61.13 1.16
N SER A 590 -160.59 60.76 1.77
CA SER A 590 -160.88 60.03 3.02
C SER A 590 -160.38 58.56 3.11
N SER A 591 -160.32 57.86 4.26
CA SER A 591 -160.34 58.23 5.70
C SER A 591 -160.24 56.99 6.65
N VAL A 592 -159.83 57.19 7.91
CA VAL A 592 -159.95 56.35 9.14
C VAL A 592 -159.45 54.88 9.21
N ALA A 593 -158.44 54.70 10.07
CA ALA A 593 -158.34 53.78 11.23
C ALA A 593 -158.55 52.23 11.13
N GLY A 594 -157.55 51.49 11.62
CA GLY A 594 -157.77 50.43 12.64
C GLY A 594 -157.07 49.08 12.43
N GLY A 595 -156.36 48.59 13.46
CA GLY A 595 -156.27 47.14 13.77
C GLY A 595 -154.97 46.35 13.46
N ALA A 596 -154.12 46.23 14.48
CA ALA A 596 -153.61 44.96 15.07
C ALA A 596 -152.81 43.87 14.26
N THR A 597 -151.75 43.39 14.95
CA THR A 597 -151.26 41.98 15.08
C THR A 597 -150.47 41.21 13.98
N LEU A 598 -149.20 40.92 14.33
CA LEU A 598 -148.52 39.59 14.40
C LEU A 598 -148.02 38.79 13.15
N LEU A 599 -146.71 38.46 13.22
CA LEU A 599 -146.04 37.17 12.93
C LEU A 599 -145.80 36.61 11.49
N SER A 600 -144.50 36.49 11.15
CA SER A 600 -143.88 35.40 10.33
C SER A 600 -144.19 35.37 8.81
N SER A 601 -143.50 34.67 7.89
CA SER A 601 -142.25 33.84 7.86
C SER A 601 -141.72 33.75 6.39
N LEU A 602 -140.57 33.07 6.15
CA LEU A 602 -140.12 32.25 4.98
C LEU A 602 -140.70 32.52 3.55
N SER A 603 -140.06 32.29 2.39
CA SER A 603 -138.67 32.05 1.88
C SER A 603 -138.75 31.68 0.37
N LEU A 604 -137.61 31.65 -0.35
CA LEU A 604 -137.41 30.89 -1.62
C LEU A 604 -138.12 31.45 -2.91
N ALA A 605 -137.77 31.09 -4.17
CA ALA A 605 -136.80 30.11 -4.70
C ALA A 605 -136.38 30.32 -6.21
N LEU A 606 -135.14 29.91 -6.56
CA LEU A 606 -134.70 29.22 -7.82
C LEU A 606 -134.81 30.00 -9.17
N TRP A 607 -134.13 29.68 -10.29
CA TRP A 607 -133.24 28.57 -10.77
C TRP A 607 -132.24 29.17 -11.84
N ILE A 608 -131.34 28.56 -12.66
CA ILE A 608 -130.94 27.23 -13.20
C ILE A 608 -129.37 27.28 -13.37
N LEU A 609 -128.50 26.51 -12.71
CA LEU A 609 -128.03 25.11 -12.92
C LEU A 609 -127.02 24.79 -14.08
N LYS A 610 -126.00 23.96 -13.72
CA LYS A 610 -125.00 23.16 -14.52
C LYS A 610 -123.59 23.80 -14.69
N ARG A 611 -122.46 23.06 -14.56
CA ARG A 611 -122.21 21.66 -14.12
C ARG A 611 -120.76 21.38 -13.66
N LEU A 612 -120.62 20.68 -12.53
CA LEU A 612 -119.68 19.57 -12.14
C LEU A 612 -118.37 19.32 -12.96
N LYS A 613 -117.26 18.84 -12.36
CA LYS A 613 -117.18 17.58 -11.55
C LYS A 613 -115.88 17.40 -10.72
N ARG A 614 -115.95 16.53 -9.69
CA ARG A 614 -114.90 16.19 -8.68
C ARG A 614 -113.76 15.30 -9.19
N LYS A 615 -112.62 15.29 -8.45
CA LYS A 615 -112.17 14.09 -7.67
C LYS A 615 -111.17 14.46 -6.55
N ALA A 616 -111.01 13.55 -5.58
CA ALA A 616 -110.06 13.65 -4.45
C ALA A 616 -109.75 12.25 -3.91
N THR A 617 -108.61 12.08 -3.23
CA THR A 617 -108.24 10.90 -2.41
C THR A 617 -107.27 11.31 -1.31
N LYS A 618 -107.47 10.79 -0.09
CA LYS A 618 -106.56 10.89 1.06
C LYS A 618 -105.88 9.53 1.26
N PHE A 619 -104.61 9.50 1.64
CA PHE A 619 -103.99 8.36 2.33
C PHE A 619 -103.00 8.86 3.39
N GLU A 620 -102.73 8.02 4.39
CA GLU A 620 -101.96 8.33 5.60
C GLU A 620 -101.47 6.98 6.19
N LEU A 621 -100.55 7.01 7.16
CA LEU A 621 -99.90 5.85 7.83
C LEU A 621 -98.84 5.10 6.96
N ASN A 622 -97.75 4.53 7.50
CA ASN A 622 -97.31 4.52 8.90
C ASN A 622 -95.78 4.55 9.09
N SER A 623 -95.40 4.84 10.35
CA SER A 623 -94.09 4.64 10.96
C SER A 623 -93.70 3.16 11.15
N SER A 624 -92.41 2.87 10.94
CA SER A 624 -91.56 1.94 11.73
C SER A 624 -90.10 2.30 11.39
N SER A 625 -89.19 2.67 12.29
CA SER A 625 -88.77 2.07 13.58
C SER A 625 -88.11 0.71 13.42
N ASP A 626 -86.81 0.69 13.81
CA ASP A 626 -86.02 -0.39 14.39
C ASP A 626 -84.66 -0.59 13.67
N ILE A 627 -83.54 -0.96 14.30
CA ILE A 627 -82.94 -0.74 15.65
C ILE A 627 -81.60 -1.54 15.65
N ASP A 628 -80.70 -1.22 16.58
CA ASP A 628 -79.50 -1.97 17.01
C ASP A 628 -78.21 -2.02 16.14
N ALA A 629 -77.10 -2.00 16.90
CA ALA A 629 -75.71 -2.26 16.53
C ALA A 629 -75.28 -3.60 17.22
N PRO A 630 -74.16 -3.80 17.98
CA PRO A 630 -72.86 -3.13 18.15
C PRO A 630 -71.77 -3.93 17.38
N ALA A 631 -70.49 -4.17 17.75
CA ALA A 631 -69.59 -3.86 18.89
C ALA A 631 -68.13 -3.90 18.37
N GLU A 632 -67.29 -2.87 18.60
CA GLU A 632 -66.37 -2.65 19.75
C GLU A 632 -64.95 -3.27 19.61
N VAL A 633 -64.07 -2.87 20.55
CA VAL A 633 -62.79 -3.50 20.97
C VAL A 633 -61.49 -3.08 20.25
N TYR A 634 -60.92 -1.97 20.75
CA TYR A 634 -59.58 -1.88 21.38
C TYR A 634 -58.34 -2.49 20.69
N LYS A 635 -57.32 -1.65 20.43
CA LYS A 635 -56.11 -1.57 21.30
C LYS A 635 -55.19 -0.37 20.99
N SER A 636 -54.23 -0.13 21.89
CA SER A 636 -53.36 1.05 21.94
C SER A 636 -51.89 0.70 22.22
N SER A 637 -50.99 1.63 21.83
CA SER A 637 -49.63 1.86 22.35
C SER A 637 -48.54 0.78 22.16
N THR A 638 -47.36 1.20 21.69
CA THR A 638 -46.10 1.22 22.50
C THR A 638 -45.01 2.05 21.82
N ASP A 639 -44.10 2.61 22.63
CA ASP A 639 -42.95 3.45 22.22
C ASP A 639 -41.62 2.68 22.07
N SER A 640 -40.64 3.38 21.46
CA SER A 640 -39.18 3.33 21.74
C SER A 640 -38.27 2.19 21.26
N LEU A 641 -37.12 2.64 20.73
CA LEU A 641 -35.77 2.05 20.74
C LEU A 641 -35.52 0.74 19.96
N ILE A 642 -34.79 0.86 18.84
CA ILE A 642 -33.30 0.78 18.82
C ILE A 642 -32.77 1.88 17.90
#